data_AF-A0A933ZFI9-F1
#
_entry.id   AF-A0A933ZFI9-F1
#
_cell.length_a   1.000
_cell.length_b   1.000
_cell.length_c   1.000
_cell.angle_alpha   90.00
_cell.angle_beta   90.00
_cell.angle_gamma   90.00
#
_symmetry.space_group_name_H-M   'P 1'
#
loop_
_entity.id
_entity.type
_entity.pdbx_description
1 polymer ?
#
loop_
_entity_poly.entity_id
_entity_poly.type
_entity_poly.pdbx_seq_one_letter_code
_entity_poly.pdbx_strand_id
1 'polypeptide(L)'
;MSRHTWKWALLVAVAMAATGCAGSDGAAGADGKTGPAGSSGPQGPVGPAGSSGPAGEAGPKGDKGDKGDPGGGGEAGVQTGTITGTVKDFDTSAPIQGANVSAGSNPAVQTDAIGAFTLSDLPIGGYTLKIVAADYADGSAVVGVSAGQTSNVDILLKKGTPSNLPPTVTLAGKTNAGFSSPVELAAVATDPENDALTYTWTLASGPTVTLTPNNEKVTFTTSKLTDFVTLEDRPGLVPLSTDSAGAWSIKVTVDDGHGNKVSATASVSAAPPALGIRTIPLNAPQYLNSGHDGTNAWTCTRADSKTCVLTGASTRTPMLMPDGETKYTLKEGTTTLEVWAGRWSGIIGQESNCTGCHTQGSMAPDMFTPWAQTGHAKSFSRGIDGEVIENGKPFFLPMCISCHSVGYDTAADNSGFDDVAKAKSWTLPTDLKAGNWDAMKQSYPQVAQLANVQCENCHGPQINGTHMKGMTSEFENERVTFGAGVCLRCHDAGTHHLFGDQWKASGHSNDSLAREEATWESRGTTSGHCGRCHSGQGFVVWQSTLNAGAPGPFAVPDQATATKYGLTDALVQPQTCATCHDPHDATNPAQLRVFGHTALLPSGFQVDGAGAGALCQTCHNTRNGVAPTTGTYANCAGTAKTYLHEQGDPCGDHAAGPASSYSAPHSYAAQGDVFNGRNAYFAGVVGTPHLSKHANVTDTCVGCHMQNNPTGLHSFRIDPAKKGELCGKCHGSTDGEGLKAEVEDLLGQLTAKIGGAVQSKIVADSYVIAWDEVTDCYSSVVTSGTAPSNIVISPANIASITLVEVHGQAGLNINLKTAVTAVPLKKVSGGAVVNCTPATKDMSVVVAQLGSLKDGNTGAALNLVSKTDPIVKASWNYFLFEGDASFGVHNPSFVTSTIWNTIQALP
;
A
#
# COMPACT_ATOMS: atom_id res chain seq x y z
N MET A 1 4.75 -22.08 -9.16
CA MET A 1 5.76 -21.22 -9.84
C MET A 1 7.17 -21.68 -9.50
N SER A 2 8.08 -21.55 -10.47
CA SER A 2 9.42 -22.15 -10.53
C SER A 2 10.47 -21.40 -9.71
N ARG A 3 11.38 -22.13 -9.05
CA ARG A 3 12.52 -21.63 -8.28
C ARG A 3 13.65 -21.20 -9.24
N HIS A 4 14.14 -19.96 -9.14
CA HIS A 4 15.39 -19.55 -9.79
C HIS A 4 16.43 -19.07 -8.78
N THR A 5 17.58 -19.74 -8.82
CA THR A 5 18.83 -19.51 -8.09
C THR A 5 19.57 -18.27 -8.61
N TRP A 6 20.05 -17.40 -7.72
CA TRP A 6 20.88 -16.23 -8.08
C TRP A 6 22.36 -16.53 -7.76
N LYS A 7 23.24 -16.40 -8.76
CA LYS A 7 24.71 -16.46 -8.62
C LYS A 7 25.26 -15.04 -8.47
N TRP A 8 26.12 -14.83 -7.47
CA TRP A 8 26.74 -13.55 -7.13
C TRP A 8 27.98 -13.26 -7.98
N ALA A 9 28.15 -12.01 -8.40
CA ALA A 9 29.41 -11.46 -8.90
C ALA A 9 30.01 -10.52 -7.85
N LEU A 10 31.28 -10.76 -7.52
CA LEU A 10 32.09 -10.13 -6.48
C LEU A 10 32.63 -8.77 -6.96
N LEU A 11 32.45 -7.70 -6.18
CA LEU A 11 33.20 -6.44 -6.34
C LEU A 11 33.68 -5.97 -4.96
N VAL A 12 34.99 -5.77 -4.87
CA VAL A 12 35.79 -5.48 -3.67
C VAL A 12 35.57 -4.03 -3.23
N ALA A 13 35.21 -3.81 -1.96
CA ALA A 13 35.23 -2.51 -1.31
C ALA A 13 36.47 -2.41 -0.39
N VAL A 14 37.26 -1.34 -0.59
CA VAL A 14 38.40 -0.95 0.24
C VAL A 14 37.90 -0.28 1.51
N ALA A 15 38.43 -0.72 2.67
CA ALA A 15 38.10 -0.19 3.98
C ALA A 15 38.78 1.16 4.26
N MET A 16 38.03 2.11 4.82
CA MET A 16 38.56 3.20 5.66
C MET A 16 37.75 3.26 6.96
N ALA A 17 38.47 3.22 8.08
CA ALA A 17 37.91 3.25 9.43
C ALA A 17 37.65 4.68 9.89
N ALA A 18 36.43 4.96 10.35
CA ALA A 18 36.11 6.10 11.21
C ALA A 18 35.13 5.62 12.29
N THR A 19 35.62 5.56 13.52
CA THR A 19 34.87 5.17 14.72
C THR A 19 33.82 6.24 15.01
N GLY A 20 32.54 5.86 15.02
CA GLY A 20 31.39 6.73 15.23
C GLY A 20 30.63 6.42 16.52
N CYS A 21 30.01 7.46 17.07
CA CYS A 21 29.31 7.56 18.35
C CYS A 21 28.21 6.49 18.54
N ALA A 22 28.30 5.70 19.61
CA ALA A 22 27.23 4.82 20.09
C ALA A 22 26.50 5.54 21.24
N GLY A 23 25.19 5.78 21.09
CA GLY A 23 24.36 6.33 22.15
C GLY A 23 24.21 5.33 23.30
N SER A 24 24.54 5.74 24.52
CA SER A 24 24.30 4.96 25.74
C SER A 24 22.84 5.08 26.20
N ASP A 25 22.21 3.94 26.51
CA ASP A 25 20.86 3.84 27.07
C ASP A 25 20.69 4.66 28.37
N GLY A 26 19.55 5.34 28.52
CA GLY A 26 19.17 6.01 29.76
C GLY A 26 18.64 5.03 30.80
N ALA A 27 19.00 5.20 32.08
CA ALA A 27 18.52 4.38 33.19
C ALA A 27 16.99 4.53 33.41
N ALA A 28 16.33 3.41 33.74
CA ALA A 28 14.89 3.32 33.97
C ALA A 28 14.42 4.15 35.20
N GLY A 29 13.29 4.87 35.04
CA GLY A 29 12.60 5.55 36.13
C GLY A 29 11.72 4.60 36.95
N ALA A 30 11.45 4.95 38.22
CA ALA A 30 10.65 4.15 39.14
C ALA A 30 9.13 4.32 38.93
N ASP A 31 8.37 3.22 39.05
CA ASP A 31 6.93 3.13 38.77
C ASP A 31 6.04 4.06 39.63
N GLY A 32 5.12 4.77 38.97
CA GLY A 32 4.06 5.57 39.61
C GLY A 32 2.75 4.78 39.79
N LYS A 33 2.08 4.95 40.94
CA LYS A 33 0.80 4.28 41.26
C LYS A 33 -0.38 4.86 40.46
N THR A 34 -1.26 3.98 39.98
CA THR A 34 -2.48 4.25 39.20
C THR A 34 -3.51 5.11 39.96
N GLY A 35 -4.04 6.15 39.30
CA GLY A 35 -5.15 6.98 39.81
C GLY A 35 -6.55 6.38 39.51
N PRO A 36 -7.60 6.78 40.26
CA PRO A 36 -8.95 6.24 40.09
C PRO A 36 -9.67 6.75 38.83
N ALA A 37 -10.57 5.92 38.27
CA ALA A 37 -11.30 6.16 37.04
C ALA A 37 -12.34 7.31 37.13
N GLY A 38 -12.43 8.14 36.07
CA GLY A 38 -13.40 9.23 35.95
C GLY A 38 -14.79 8.77 35.48
N SER A 39 -15.84 9.50 35.89
CA SER A 39 -17.25 9.23 35.58
C SER A 39 -17.66 9.61 34.15
N SER A 40 -18.57 8.83 33.57
CA SER A 40 -19.12 8.96 32.20
C SER A 40 -19.92 10.25 31.97
N GLY A 41 -19.74 10.88 30.80
CA GLY A 41 -20.49 12.07 30.38
C GLY A 41 -21.88 11.76 29.77
N PRO A 42 -22.84 12.71 29.79
CA PRO A 42 -24.19 12.51 29.27
C PRO A 42 -24.29 12.58 27.73
N GLN A 43 -25.29 11.89 27.18
CA GLN A 43 -25.58 11.76 25.75
C GLN A 43 -26.14 13.06 25.14
N GLY A 44 -25.65 13.44 23.95
CA GLY A 44 -26.10 14.64 23.22
C GLY A 44 -27.47 14.50 22.53
N PRO A 45 -28.19 15.60 22.26
CA PRO A 45 -29.53 15.60 21.67
C PRO A 45 -29.55 15.30 20.16
N VAL A 46 -30.70 14.78 19.70
CA VAL A 46 -31.00 14.37 18.32
C VAL A 46 -31.24 15.59 17.41
N GLY A 47 -30.67 15.60 16.19
CA GLY A 47 -30.82 16.67 15.20
C GLY A 47 -32.18 16.67 14.45
N PRO A 48 -32.67 17.83 13.97
CA PRO A 48 -33.95 17.93 13.27
C PRO A 48 -33.90 17.46 11.80
N ALA A 49 -35.05 17.02 11.29
CA ALA A 49 -35.24 16.49 9.93
C ALA A 49 -35.19 17.59 8.83
N GLY A 50 -34.59 17.26 7.69
CA GLY A 50 -34.43 18.16 6.54
C GLY A 50 -35.70 18.33 5.68
N SER A 51 -35.89 19.52 5.11
CA SER A 51 -37.01 19.88 4.24
C SER A 51 -36.84 19.41 2.79
N SER A 52 -37.95 18.98 2.17
CA SER A 52 -38.09 18.56 0.77
C SER A 52 -37.91 19.71 -0.24
N GLY A 53 -37.26 19.43 -1.38
CA GLY A 53 -36.94 20.41 -2.43
C GLY A 53 -38.11 20.72 -3.39
N PRO A 54 -38.09 21.90 -4.06
CA PRO A 54 -39.12 22.32 -5.01
C PRO A 54 -38.96 21.69 -6.42
N ALA A 55 -40.08 21.66 -7.17
CA ALA A 55 -40.22 21.07 -8.51
C ALA A 55 -39.60 21.93 -9.64
N GLY A 56 -39.12 21.28 -10.71
CA GLY A 56 -38.45 21.91 -11.84
C GLY A 56 -39.37 22.57 -12.89
N GLU A 57 -38.86 23.61 -13.57
CA GLU A 57 -39.55 24.34 -14.64
C GLU A 57 -39.35 23.72 -16.04
N ALA A 58 -40.27 24.04 -16.97
CA ALA A 58 -40.36 23.52 -18.33
C ALA A 58 -39.45 24.23 -19.35
N GLY A 59 -38.99 23.50 -20.38
CA GLY A 59 -38.03 23.98 -21.38
C GLY A 59 -38.62 24.83 -22.54
N PRO A 60 -37.80 25.68 -23.20
CA PRO A 60 -38.24 26.50 -24.33
C PRO A 60 -38.16 25.80 -25.70
N LYS A 61 -38.99 26.31 -26.63
CA LYS A 61 -39.23 25.86 -28.02
C LYS A 61 -38.21 26.44 -29.01
N GLY A 62 -37.84 25.68 -30.04
CA GLY A 62 -36.80 26.03 -31.03
C GLY A 62 -37.28 26.82 -32.26
N ASP A 63 -36.32 27.41 -32.98
CA ASP A 63 -36.51 28.18 -34.22
C ASP A 63 -35.71 27.63 -35.43
N LYS A 64 -36.17 28.08 -36.59
CA LYS A 64 -36.07 27.59 -37.98
C LYS A 64 -34.80 28.03 -38.72
N GLY A 65 -34.34 27.22 -39.68
CA GLY A 65 -33.12 27.44 -40.48
C GLY A 65 -33.29 28.21 -41.80
N ASP A 66 -32.17 28.47 -42.48
CA ASP A 66 -32.08 29.15 -43.77
C ASP A 66 -31.16 28.42 -44.79
N LYS A 67 -31.37 28.79 -46.07
CA LYS A 67 -31.04 28.09 -47.33
C LYS A 67 -30.10 28.92 -48.23
N GLY A 68 -29.35 28.22 -49.11
CA GLY A 68 -28.81 28.69 -50.42
C GLY A 68 -27.34 29.15 -50.38
N ASP A 69 -26.51 29.07 -51.42
CA ASP A 69 -26.72 28.92 -52.88
C ASP A 69 -25.34 28.73 -53.62
N PRO A 70 -25.25 28.63 -54.98
CA PRO A 70 -24.36 27.73 -55.72
C PRO A 70 -23.22 28.34 -56.57
N GLY A 71 -22.34 27.48 -57.14
CA GLY A 71 -21.87 27.61 -58.53
C GLY A 71 -20.39 27.26 -58.84
N GLY A 72 -20.18 26.46 -59.92
CA GLY A 72 -19.12 26.76 -60.91
C GLY A 72 -18.13 25.66 -61.36
N GLY A 73 -18.12 25.37 -62.68
CA GLY A 73 -16.90 25.11 -63.49
C GLY A 73 -16.51 23.65 -63.79
N GLY A 74 -16.51 23.26 -65.08
CA GLY A 74 -16.04 21.95 -65.55
C GLY A 74 -14.67 22.00 -66.24
N GLU A 75 -13.90 20.91 -66.12
CA GLU A 75 -12.66 20.65 -66.86
C GLU A 75 -12.67 19.23 -67.49
N ALA A 76 -11.96 19.11 -68.62
CA ALA A 76 -11.57 17.93 -69.42
C ALA A 76 -12.26 16.58 -69.13
N GLY A 77 -13.00 16.06 -70.12
CA GLY A 77 -13.62 14.74 -70.07
C GLY A 77 -12.59 13.62 -69.89
N VAL A 78 -12.40 13.20 -68.64
CA VAL A 78 -11.77 11.92 -68.29
C VAL A 78 -12.53 10.85 -69.06
N GLN A 79 -11.84 10.04 -69.87
CA GLN A 79 -12.49 8.88 -70.46
C GLN A 79 -12.82 7.92 -69.34
N THR A 80 -14.10 7.62 -69.18
CA THR A 80 -14.62 6.78 -68.11
C THR A 80 -15.21 5.48 -68.68
N GLY A 81 -15.40 4.50 -67.81
CA GLY A 81 -16.18 3.30 -68.08
C GLY A 81 -17.08 2.96 -66.89
N THR A 82 -17.84 1.86 -67.01
CA THR A 82 -18.84 1.47 -66.02
C THR A 82 -18.53 0.07 -65.48
N ILE A 83 -18.72 -0.15 -64.19
CA ILE A 83 -18.76 -1.50 -63.59
C ILE A 83 -20.20 -1.80 -63.21
N THR A 84 -20.72 -2.94 -63.66
CA THR A 84 -21.99 -3.50 -63.18
C THR A 84 -21.75 -4.86 -62.55
N GLY A 85 -22.66 -5.30 -61.68
CA GLY A 85 -22.50 -6.59 -61.05
C GLY A 85 -23.65 -6.99 -60.15
N THR A 86 -23.60 -8.21 -59.63
CA THR A 86 -24.52 -8.66 -58.59
C THR A 86 -23.77 -9.14 -57.34
N VAL A 87 -24.33 -8.87 -56.16
CA VAL A 87 -23.86 -9.39 -54.87
C VAL A 87 -24.87 -10.42 -54.37
N LYS A 88 -24.40 -11.64 -54.13
CA LYS A 88 -25.24 -12.78 -53.70
C LYS A 88 -24.63 -13.50 -52.50
N ASP A 89 -25.46 -14.18 -51.74
CA ASP A 89 -25.03 -15.06 -50.65
C ASP A 89 -24.34 -16.30 -51.24
N PHE A 90 -23.18 -16.66 -50.70
CA PHE A 90 -22.34 -17.74 -51.21
C PHE A 90 -23.01 -19.11 -51.11
N ASP A 91 -23.72 -19.38 -50.01
CA ASP A 91 -24.27 -20.70 -49.71
C ASP A 91 -25.63 -20.93 -50.39
N THR A 92 -26.44 -19.87 -50.51
CA THR A 92 -27.82 -19.93 -51.02
C THR A 92 -27.99 -19.36 -52.42
N SER A 93 -26.98 -18.63 -52.93
CA SER A 93 -27.06 -17.86 -54.18
C SER A 93 -28.17 -16.81 -54.22
N ALA A 94 -28.78 -16.48 -53.07
CA ALA A 94 -29.81 -15.46 -52.98
C ALA A 94 -29.21 -14.06 -53.15
N PRO A 95 -29.92 -13.13 -53.83
CA PRO A 95 -29.44 -11.75 -53.98
C PRO A 95 -29.39 -11.03 -52.63
N ILE A 96 -28.32 -10.25 -52.40
CA ILE A 96 -28.16 -9.44 -51.19
C ILE A 96 -28.53 -7.99 -51.52
N GLN A 97 -29.67 -7.54 -51.02
CA GLN A 97 -30.13 -6.15 -51.14
C GLN A 97 -29.47 -5.25 -50.09
N GLY A 98 -29.09 -4.03 -50.47
CA GLY A 98 -28.54 -3.02 -49.56
C GLY A 98 -27.06 -3.19 -49.22
N ALA A 99 -26.31 -4.04 -49.92
CA ALA A 99 -24.86 -4.15 -49.79
C ALA A 99 -24.19 -2.88 -50.32
N ASN A 100 -23.30 -2.27 -49.55
CA ASN A 100 -22.52 -1.09 -49.96
C ASN A 100 -21.34 -1.54 -50.81
N VAL A 101 -21.29 -1.12 -52.08
CA VAL A 101 -20.20 -1.39 -53.03
C VAL A 101 -19.46 -0.09 -53.33
N SER A 102 -18.14 -0.09 -53.13
CA SER A 102 -17.28 1.09 -53.36
C SER A 102 -16.05 0.74 -54.19
N ALA A 103 -15.54 1.71 -54.96
CA ALA A 103 -14.36 1.56 -55.81
C ALA A 103 -13.43 2.78 -55.65
N GLY A 104 -12.38 2.64 -54.84
CA GLY A 104 -11.46 3.74 -54.52
C GLY A 104 -12.18 4.92 -53.85
N SER A 105 -11.95 6.14 -54.32
CA SER A 105 -12.57 7.37 -53.80
C SER A 105 -13.96 7.68 -54.39
N ASN A 106 -14.54 6.78 -55.19
CA ASN A 106 -15.86 6.99 -55.78
C ASN A 106 -16.97 6.77 -54.73
N PRO A 107 -18.10 7.48 -54.83
CA PRO A 107 -19.24 7.28 -53.93
C PRO A 107 -19.69 5.82 -53.92
N ALA A 108 -19.93 5.28 -52.73
CA ALA A 108 -20.46 3.94 -52.60
C ALA A 108 -21.91 3.88 -53.11
N VAL A 109 -22.27 2.79 -53.77
CA VAL A 109 -23.64 2.49 -54.21
C VAL A 109 -24.19 1.31 -53.43
N GLN A 110 -25.49 1.29 -53.19
CA GLN A 110 -26.16 0.15 -52.58
C GLN A 110 -26.75 -0.77 -53.64
N THR A 111 -26.66 -2.08 -53.41
CA THR A 111 -27.32 -3.06 -54.26
C THR A 111 -28.84 -2.98 -54.16
N ASP A 112 -29.53 -3.19 -55.27
CA ASP A 112 -31.00 -3.19 -55.34
C ASP A 112 -31.62 -4.52 -54.85
N ALA A 113 -32.94 -4.67 -55.02
CA ALA A 113 -33.70 -5.86 -54.57
C ALA A 113 -33.28 -7.18 -55.25
N ILE A 114 -32.58 -7.12 -56.38
CA ILE A 114 -32.04 -8.30 -57.07
C ILE A 114 -30.52 -8.41 -56.86
N GLY A 115 -29.97 -7.65 -55.92
CA GLY A 115 -28.56 -7.64 -55.57
C GLY A 115 -27.68 -6.92 -56.59
N ALA A 116 -28.25 -6.21 -57.56
CA ALA A 116 -27.50 -5.57 -58.64
C ALA A 116 -26.96 -4.19 -58.22
N PHE A 117 -25.77 -3.84 -58.71
CA PHE A 117 -25.18 -2.51 -58.55
C PHE A 117 -24.62 -1.98 -59.87
N THR A 118 -24.44 -0.67 -59.95
CA THR A 118 -23.79 0.01 -61.09
C THR A 118 -22.94 1.16 -60.57
N LEU A 119 -21.64 1.14 -60.90
CA LEU A 119 -20.70 2.23 -60.67
C LEU A 119 -20.34 2.82 -62.04
N SER A 120 -20.86 4.01 -62.32
CA SER A 120 -20.64 4.74 -63.57
C SER A 120 -19.52 5.77 -63.43
N ASP A 121 -19.05 6.27 -64.56
CA ASP A 121 -18.09 7.39 -64.65
C ASP A 121 -16.74 7.12 -63.96
N LEU A 122 -16.32 5.85 -63.91
CA LEU A 122 -15.03 5.45 -63.35
C LEU A 122 -13.90 5.73 -64.36
N PRO A 123 -12.84 6.48 -63.99
CA PRO A 123 -11.65 6.63 -64.83
C PRO A 123 -11.08 5.28 -65.28
N ILE A 124 -10.51 5.19 -66.49
CA ILE A 124 -9.89 3.96 -66.99
C ILE A 124 -8.78 3.49 -66.02
N GLY A 125 -8.82 2.22 -65.62
CA GLY A 125 -7.87 1.66 -64.66
C GLY A 125 -8.36 0.37 -64.00
N GLY A 126 -7.49 -0.27 -63.22
CA GLY A 126 -7.87 -1.41 -62.38
C GLY A 126 -8.43 -0.94 -61.04
N TYR A 127 -9.60 -1.43 -60.67
CA TYR A 127 -10.25 -1.13 -59.39
C TYR A 127 -10.32 -2.37 -58.53
N THR A 128 -10.02 -2.19 -57.24
CA THR A 128 -10.38 -3.16 -56.20
C THR A 128 -11.67 -2.68 -55.56
N LEU A 129 -12.74 -3.43 -55.76
CA LEU A 129 -14.04 -3.16 -55.15
C LEU A 129 -14.01 -3.59 -53.68
N LYS A 130 -14.61 -2.79 -52.80
CA LYS A 130 -14.92 -3.16 -51.41
C LYS A 130 -16.43 -3.26 -51.22
N ILE A 131 -16.89 -4.40 -50.70
CA ILE A 131 -18.31 -4.72 -50.54
C ILE A 131 -18.57 -5.01 -49.06
N VAL A 132 -19.50 -4.27 -48.47
CA VAL A 132 -19.90 -4.43 -47.06
C VAL A 132 -21.41 -4.64 -47.03
N ALA A 133 -21.86 -5.73 -46.42
CA ALA A 133 -23.27 -6.04 -46.22
C ALA A 133 -23.52 -6.47 -44.78
N ALA A 134 -24.67 -6.09 -44.21
CA ALA A 134 -25.03 -6.48 -42.86
C ALA A 134 -25.14 -8.00 -42.74
N ASP A 135 -24.55 -8.57 -41.68
CA ASP A 135 -24.45 -10.01 -41.40
C ASP A 135 -23.50 -10.81 -42.31
N TYR A 136 -22.75 -10.17 -43.21
CA TYR A 136 -21.78 -10.82 -44.10
C TYR A 136 -20.35 -10.34 -43.84
N ALA A 137 -19.37 -11.20 -44.13
CA ALA A 137 -17.97 -10.80 -44.15
C ALA A 137 -17.71 -9.84 -45.32
N ASP A 138 -16.84 -8.85 -45.11
CA ASP A 138 -16.43 -7.90 -46.15
C ASP A 138 -15.86 -8.65 -47.37
N GLY A 139 -16.40 -8.35 -48.55
CA GLY A 139 -15.95 -8.92 -49.82
C GLY A 139 -15.07 -7.97 -50.61
N SER A 140 -14.25 -8.54 -51.51
CA SER A 140 -13.48 -7.76 -52.47
C SER A 140 -13.39 -8.45 -53.84
N ALA A 141 -13.36 -7.66 -54.91
CA ALA A 141 -13.17 -8.13 -56.28
C ALA A 141 -12.33 -7.13 -57.09
N VAL A 142 -11.45 -7.63 -57.95
CA VAL A 142 -10.64 -6.78 -58.83
C VAL A 142 -11.27 -6.76 -60.22
N VAL A 143 -11.54 -5.56 -60.73
CA VAL A 143 -12.18 -5.35 -62.04
C VAL A 143 -11.45 -4.26 -62.81
N GLY A 144 -11.12 -4.53 -64.07
CA GLY A 144 -10.55 -3.52 -64.97
C GLY A 144 -11.65 -2.69 -65.64
N VAL A 145 -11.47 -1.38 -65.73
CA VAL A 145 -12.37 -0.47 -66.46
C VAL A 145 -11.65 0.05 -67.70
N SER A 146 -12.30 -0.10 -68.86
CA SER A 146 -11.81 0.37 -70.16
C SER A 146 -12.73 1.45 -70.74
N ALA A 147 -12.20 2.30 -71.63
CA ALA A 147 -12.90 3.49 -72.16
C ALA A 147 -14.27 3.14 -72.77
N GLY A 148 -15.35 3.71 -72.23
CA GLY A 148 -16.72 3.55 -72.73
C GLY A 148 -17.27 2.12 -72.68
N GLN A 149 -16.60 1.20 -72.00
CA GLN A 149 -17.03 -0.19 -71.85
C GLN A 149 -17.67 -0.43 -70.47
N THR A 150 -18.61 -1.38 -70.43
CA THR A 150 -19.15 -1.90 -69.17
C THR A 150 -18.48 -3.22 -68.82
N SER A 151 -17.92 -3.30 -67.61
CA SER A 151 -17.35 -4.53 -67.06
C SER A 151 -18.30 -5.15 -66.05
N ASN A 152 -18.52 -6.46 -66.15
CA ASN A 152 -19.45 -7.19 -65.30
C ASN A 152 -18.73 -8.07 -64.29
N VAL A 153 -19.17 -8.05 -63.03
CA VAL A 153 -18.63 -8.90 -61.96
C VAL A 153 -19.76 -9.46 -61.07
N ASP A 154 -19.75 -10.76 -60.83
CA ASP A 154 -20.62 -11.39 -59.83
C ASP A 154 -19.80 -11.70 -58.58
N ILE A 155 -20.32 -11.30 -57.42
CA ILE A 155 -19.62 -11.34 -56.14
C ILE A 155 -20.45 -12.16 -55.15
N LEU A 156 -19.81 -13.16 -54.55
CA LEU A 156 -20.45 -14.02 -53.54
C LEU A 156 -19.90 -13.67 -52.15
N LEU A 157 -20.78 -13.35 -51.20
CA LEU A 157 -20.44 -13.08 -49.80
C LEU A 157 -20.88 -14.22 -48.90
N LYS A 158 -20.03 -14.58 -47.93
CA LYS A 158 -20.36 -15.59 -46.93
C LYS A 158 -20.85 -14.93 -45.64
N LYS A 159 -21.90 -15.48 -45.04
CA LYS A 159 -22.50 -14.96 -43.80
C LYS A 159 -21.55 -15.16 -42.60
N GLY A 160 -21.21 -14.10 -41.86
CA GLY A 160 -20.23 -14.10 -40.75
C GLY A 160 -19.71 -12.71 -40.40
N THR A 161 -19.29 -12.47 -39.15
CA THR A 161 -18.68 -11.20 -38.66
C THR A 161 -17.29 -10.94 -39.26
N PRO A 162 -16.79 -9.68 -39.30
CA PRO A 162 -15.49 -9.31 -39.91
C PRO A 162 -14.32 -10.17 -39.40
N SER A 163 -13.34 -10.48 -40.27
CA SER A 163 -12.38 -11.58 -40.05
C SER A 163 -11.20 -11.31 -39.10
N ASN A 164 -11.14 -10.16 -38.41
CA ASN A 164 -10.09 -9.85 -37.44
C ASN A 164 -10.56 -8.72 -36.50
N LEU A 165 -10.83 -9.02 -35.23
CA LEU A 165 -11.25 -8.05 -34.22
C LEU A 165 -10.03 -7.59 -33.40
N PRO A 166 -10.05 -6.38 -32.83
CA PRO A 166 -8.90 -5.88 -32.09
C PRO A 166 -8.71 -6.61 -30.75
N PRO A 167 -7.44 -6.81 -30.32
CA PRO A 167 -7.16 -7.37 -29.02
C PRO A 167 -7.54 -6.41 -27.89
N THR A 168 -7.61 -6.95 -26.68
CA THR A 168 -7.87 -6.23 -25.43
C THR A 168 -6.67 -6.37 -24.51
N VAL A 169 -6.37 -5.37 -23.67
CA VAL A 169 -5.29 -5.45 -22.67
C VAL A 169 -5.64 -4.70 -21.39
N THR A 170 -5.31 -5.30 -20.25
CA THR A 170 -5.33 -4.68 -18.93
C THR A 170 -3.98 -4.90 -18.23
N LEU A 171 -3.72 -4.16 -17.15
CA LEU A 171 -2.46 -4.20 -16.41
C LEU A 171 -2.70 -4.60 -14.96
N ALA A 172 -1.86 -5.49 -14.44
CA ALA A 172 -1.80 -5.91 -13.04
C ALA A 172 -0.38 -5.68 -12.48
N GLY A 173 -0.26 -5.37 -11.19
CA GLY A 173 1.04 -5.17 -10.53
C GLY A 173 1.05 -4.00 -9.55
N LYS A 174 2.15 -3.88 -8.78
CA LYS A 174 2.29 -2.84 -7.74
C LYS A 174 2.55 -1.48 -8.37
N THR A 175 1.67 -0.52 -8.08
CA THR A 175 1.69 0.85 -8.62
C THR A 175 2.30 1.88 -7.66
N ASN A 176 2.77 1.47 -6.47
CA ASN A 176 3.53 2.31 -5.55
C ASN A 176 4.60 1.44 -4.87
N ALA A 177 5.87 1.63 -5.22
CA ALA A 177 6.92 0.65 -4.91
C ALA A 177 7.90 1.08 -3.81
N GLY A 178 7.95 2.38 -3.46
CA GLY A 178 9.01 2.93 -2.61
C GLY A 178 10.31 3.16 -3.40
N PHE A 179 11.31 3.83 -2.81
CA PHE A 179 12.62 4.06 -3.43
C PHE A 179 13.49 2.80 -3.46
N SER A 180 14.30 2.62 -4.51
CA SER A 180 15.21 1.45 -4.68
C SER A 180 14.52 0.08 -4.65
N SER A 181 13.24 0.04 -5.03
CA SER A 181 12.41 -1.15 -4.96
C SER A 181 12.21 -1.78 -6.33
N PRO A 182 12.29 -3.12 -6.45
CA PRO A 182 11.91 -3.80 -7.68
C PRO A 182 10.38 -3.73 -7.89
N VAL A 183 9.99 -3.47 -9.13
CA VAL A 183 8.62 -3.39 -9.63
C VAL A 183 8.42 -4.49 -10.66
N GLU A 184 7.30 -5.19 -10.60
CA GLU A 184 6.81 -6.11 -11.64
C GLU A 184 5.41 -5.68 -12.07
N LEU A 185 5.21 -5.50 -13.37
CA LEU A 185 3.92 -5.29 -14.01
C LEU A 185 3.64 -6.43 -14.99
N ALA A 186 2.39 -6.87 -15.07
CA ALA A 186 1.92 -7.90 -15.97
C ALA A 186 0.79 -7.36 -16.86
N ALA A 187 0.89 -7.60 -18.16
CA ALA A 187 -0.15 -7.34 -19.12
C ALA A 187 -1.04 -8.57 -19.28
N VAL A 188 -2.35 -8.37 -19.14
CA VAL A 188 -3.35 -9.40 -19.36
C VAL A 188 -4.09 -9.03 -20.64
N ALA A 189 -3.79 -9.74 -21.72
CA ALA A 189 -4.34 -9.44 -23.03
C ALA A 189 -5.06 -10.65 -23.64
N THR A 190 -6.10 -10.37 -24.43
CA THR A 190 -6.84 -11.37 -25.19
C THR A 190 -7.24 -10.86 -26.55
N ASP A 191 -7.22 -11.77 -27.53
CA ASP A 191 -7.68 -11.54 -28.89
C ASP A 191 -8.95 -12.37 -29.15
N PRO A 192 -10.03 -11.79 -29.72
CA PRO A 192 -11.29 -12.51 -29.95
C PRO A 192 -11.17 -13.70 -30.92
N GLU A 193 -10.22 -13.64 -31.85
CA GLU A 193 -9.90 -14.69 -32.82
C GLU A 193 -8.80 -15.63 -32.32
N ASN A 194 -8.24 -15.33 -31.14
CA ASN A 194 -7.17 -16.06 -30.50
C ASN A 194 -5.87 -16.03 -31.32
N ASP A 195 -5.62 -14.90 -31.99
CA ASP A 195 -4.37 -14.62 -32.68
C ASP A 195 -3.16 -14.53 -31.72
N ALA A 196 -1.96 -14.77 -32.26
CA ALA A 196 -0.73 -14.74 -31.48
C ALA A 196 -0.35 -13.29 -31.13
N LEU A 197 -0.40 -12.97 -29.83
CA LEU A 197 -0.14 -11.61 -29.35
C LEU A 197 1.34 -11.32 -29.13
N THR A 198 1.77 -10.12 -29.50
CA THR A 198 3.08 -9.57 -29.17
C THR A 198 2.97 -8.36 -28.25
N TYR A 199 3.89 -8.23 -27.31
CA TYR A 199 3.86 -7.21 -26.25
C TYR A 199 5.05 -6.27 -26.41
N THR A 200 4.76 -4.97 -26.38
CA THR A 200 5.79 -3.92 -26.38
C THR A 200 5.54 -2.96 -25.24
N TRP A 201 6.39 -3.02 -24.24
CA TRP A 201 6.43 -2.11 -23.10
C TRP A 201 7.29 -0.90 -23.42
N THR A 202 6.76 0.27 -23.10
CA THR A 202 7.42 1.56 -23.30
C THR A 202 7.20 2.43 -22.08
N LEU A 203 8.21 3.24 -21.76
CA LEU A 203 8.06 4.32 -20.80
C LEU A 203 7.28 5.45 -21.48
N ALA A 204 6.02 5.65 -21.08
CA ALA A 204 5.20 6.74 -21.58
C ALA A 204 5.58 8.09 -20.93
N SER A 205 5.90 8.09 -19.64
CA SER A 205 6.47 9.24 -18.91
C SER A 205 7.14 8.80 -17.60
N GLY A 206 8.05 9.61 -17.06
CA GLY A 206 8.79 9.32 -15.81
C GLY A 206 10.31 9.16 -16.00
N PRO A 207 11.06 8.78 -14.95
CA PRO A 207 12.53 8.65 -15.00
C PRO A 207 12.96 7.55 -15.98
N THR A 208 14.10 7.73 -16.66
CA THR A 208 14.62 6.70 -17.59
C THR A 208 14.87 5.40 -16.84
N VAL A 209 14.28 4.31 -17.34
CA VAL A 209 14.39 3.00 -16.72
C VAL A 209 14.47 1.90 -17.78
N THR A 210 15.24 0.86 -17.48
CA THR A 210 15.33 -0.33 -18.33
C THR A 210 14.19 -1.29 -17.99
N LEU A 211 13.31 -1.50 -18.97
CA LEU A 211 12.16 -2.39 -18.90
C LEU A 211 12.54 -3.78 -19.43
N THR A 212 12.66 -4.78 -18.55
CA THR A 212 13.03 -6.14 -18.96
C THR A 212 12.36 -7.21 -18.11
N PRO A 213 12.03 -8.39 -18.67
CA PRO A 213 11.92 -8.68 -20.11
C PRO A 213 10.77 -7.87 -20.77
N ASN A 214 10.72 -7.82 -22.10
CA ASN A 214 9.66 -7.14 -22.85
C ASN A 214 8.68 -8.18 -23.42
N ASN A 215 7.88 -8.80 -22.55
CA ASN A 215 6.92 -9.85 -22.91
C ASN A 215 5.58 -9.62 -22.16
N GLU A 216 4.85 -10.66 -21.77
CA GLU A 216 3.64 -10.52 -20.93
C GLU A 216 3.90 -9.81 -19.60
N LYS A 217 5.15 -9.79 -19.13
CA LYS A 217 5.59 -9.10 -17.92
C LYS A 217 6.71 -8.14 -18.22
N VAL A 218 6.84 -7.14 -17.36
CA VAL A 218 7.98 -6.23 -17.34
C VAL A 218 8.42 -5.99 -15.90
N THR A 219 9.73 -5.93 -15.67
CA THR A 219 10.30 -5.53 -14.39
C THR A 219 11.20 -4.31 -14.55
N PHE A 220 11.27 -3.53 -13.48
CA PHE A 220 12.24 -2.46 -13.32
C PHE A 220 12.51 -2.17 -11.85
N THR A 221 13.44 -1.27 -11.53
CA THR A 221 13.72 -0.84 -10.16
C THR A 221 13.51 0.67 -10.06
N THR A 222 12.81 1.11 -9.02
CA THR A 222 12.63 2.54 -8.76
C THR A 222 13.95 3.19 -8.33
N SER A 223 14.21 4.43 -8.72
CA SER A 223 15.49 5.08 -8.38
C SER A 223 15.62 5.40 -6.89
N LYS A 224 16.85 5.71 -6.43
CA LYS A 224 17.13 6.12 -5.06
C LYS A 224 16.61 7.54 -4.82
N LEU A 225 16.28 7.88 -3.57
CA LEU A 225 15.96 9.26 -3.18
C LEU A 225 17.09 10.25 -3.56
N THR A 226 18.34 9.82 -3.41
CA THR A 226 19.54 10.59 -3.77
C THR A 226 19.69 10.84 -5.28
N ASP A 227 19.01 10.06 -6.11
CA ASP A 227 18.99 10.23 -7.57
C ASP A 227 18.05 11.37 -7.99
N PHE A 228 17.19 11.84 -7.06
CA PHE A 228 16.20 12.90 -7.29
C PHE A 228 16.46 14.15 -6.44
N VAL A 229 17.26 14.02 -5.39
CA VAL A 229 17.62 15.12 -4.49
C VAL A 229 19.10 14.96 -4.12
N THR A 230 19.96 15.87 -4.58
CA THR A 230 21.18 16.20 -3.82
C THR A 230 20.69 16.97 -2.60
N LEU A 231 20.43 16.26 -1.51
CA LEU A 231 20.29 16.89 -0.21
C LEU A 231 21.68 17.43 0.12
N GLU A 232 21.90 18.73 -0.06
CA GLU A 232 22.96 19.37 0.72
C GLU A 232 22.61 19.14 2.20
N ASP A 233 23.60 18.79 3.00
CA ASP A 233 23.51 18.55 4.45
C ASP A 233 23.08 19.84 5.19
N ARG A 234 21.83 20.26 5.03
CA ARG A 234 21.27 21.45 5.69
C ARG A 234 19.83 21.22 6.18
N PRO A 235 19.45 21.81 7.32
CA PRO A 235 18.14 21.60 7.94
C PRO A 235 17.04 22.41 7.22
N GLY A 236 16.48 21.87 6.13
CA GLY A 236 15.19 22.30 5.56
C GLY A 236 14.02 21.56 6.24
N LEU A 237 12.85 22.20 6.38
CA LEU A 237 11.62 21.44 6.65
C LEU A 237 11.39 20.50 5.48
N VAL A 238 11.19 19.21 5.82
CA VAL A 238 10.97 18.05 4.95
C VAL A 238 10.55 18.46 3.54
N PRO A 239 11.19 17.97 2.46
CA PRO A 239 10.79 18.34 1.11
C PRO A 239 9.27 18.25 0.98
N LEU A 240 8.65 19.40 0.75
CA LEU A 240 7.21 19.50 0.60
C LEU A 240 6.89 18.90 -0.76
N SER A 241 6.52 17.62 -0.76
CA SER A 241 6.05 16.94 -1.97
C SER A 241 4.55 17.16 -2.09
N THR A 242 4.13 17.82 -3.16
CA THR A 242 2.71 18.00 -3.47
C THR A 242 2.10 16.82 -4.20
N ASP A 243 2.88 15.79 -4.54
CA ASP A 243 2.41 14.74 -5.42
C ASP A 243 2.89 13.34 -5.04
N SER A 244 2.09 12.40 -5.48
CA SER A 244 2.31 10.97 -5.65
C SER A 244 3.37 10.63 -6.71
N ALA A 245 4.33 11.50 -6.99
CA ALA A 245 5.25 11.34 -8.12
C ALA A 245 6.74 11.30 -7.71
N GLY A 246 7.56 10.72 -8.59
CA GLY A 246 8.32 9.49 -8.47
C GLY A 246 7.76 8.45 -9.43
N ALA A 247 6.78 8.84 -10.27
CA ALA A 247 5.89 7.92 -10.95
C ALA A 247 6.27 7.62 -12.40
N TRP A 248 6.47 6.36 -12.72
CA TRP A 248 6.58 5.86 -14.08
C TRP A 248 5.20 5.61 -14.65
N SER A 249 4.89 6.23 -15.78
CA SER A 249 3.79 5.83 -16.65
C SER A 249 4.33 4.78 -17.62
N ILE A 250 4.05 3.51 -17.33
CA ILE A 250 4.51 2.38 -18.13
C ILE A 250 3.37 1.92 -19.03
N LYS A 251 3.56 2.03 -20.34
CA LYS A 251 2.57 1.65 -21.36
C LYS A 251 2.93 0.32 -21.98
N VAL A 252 2.00 -0.62 -22.00
CA VAL A 252 2.06 -1.80 -22.84
C VAL A 252 1.26 -1.56 -24.12
N THR A 253 1.81 -1.95 -25.26
CA THR A 253 1.10 -2.08 -26.54
C THR A 253 1.05 -3.55 -26.91
N VAL A 254 -0.14 -4.05 -27.21
CA VAL A 254 -0.37 -5.43 -27.63
C VAL A 254 -0.84 -5.43 -29.08
N ASP A 255 -0.23 -6.29 -29.89
CA ASP A 255 -0.42 -6.37 -31.35
C ASP A 255 -0.78 -7.81 -31.73
N ASP A 256 -1.83 -7.96 -32.54
CA ASP A 256 -2.37 -9.23 -33.04
C ASP A 256 -1.58 -9.82 -34.22
N GLY A 257 -0.64 -9.05 -34.79
CA GLY A 257 0.12 -9.46 -35.98
C GLY A 257 -0.65 -9.29 -37.31
N HIS A 258 -1.90 -8.86 -37.25
CA HIS A 258 -2.83 -8.69 -38.38
C HIS A 258 -3.33 -7.25 -38.54
N GLY A 259 -2.79 -6.31 -37.75
CA GLY A 259 -2.95 -4.87 -37.93
C GLY A 259 -3.72 -4.17 -36.82
N ASN A 260 -4.30 -4.91 -35.85
CA ASN A 260 -4.94 -4.32 -34.69
C ASN A 260 -3.96 -4.21 -33.52
N LYS A 261 -3.96 -3.03 -32.88
CA LYS A 261 -3.14 -2.78 -31.69
C LYS A 261 -3.97 -2.13 -30.60
N VAL A 262 -3.78 -2.57 -29.37
CA VAL A 262 -4.38 -1.98 -28.17
C VAL A 262 -3.30 -1.58 -27.19
N SER A 263 -3.58 -0.62 -26.32
CA SER A 263 -2.62 -0.22 -25.29
C SER A 263 -3.28 0.00 -23.94
N ALA A 264 -2.53 -0.26 -22.87
CA ALA A 264 -2.87 0.12 -21.51
C ALA A 264 -1.67 0.78 -20.85
N THR A 265 -1.93 1.60 -19.83
CA THR A 265 -0.92 2.37 -19.11
C THR A 265 -1.09 2.19 -17.60
N ALA A 266 0.00 1.90 -16.89
CA ALA A 266 0.04 1.84 -15.43
C ALA A 266 0.89 3.00 -14.90
N SER A 267 0.44 3.62 -13.81
CA SER A 267 1.22 4.61 -13.07
C SER A 267 1.89 3.92 -11.88
N VAL A 268 3.21 4.04 -11.74
CA VAL A 268 3.98 3.39 -10.66
C VAL A 268 4.77 4.44 -9.88
N SER A 269 4.54 4.73 -8.59
CA SER A 269 5.28 5.75 -7.84
C SER A 269 6.41 5.25 -6.91
N ALA A 270 7.51 6.00 -6.84
CA ALA A 270 8.59 5.83 -5.86
C ALA A 270 8.30 6.47 -4.49
N ALA A 271 7.46 7.51 -4.41
CA ALA A 271 7.09 8.15 -3.15
C ALA A 271 5.74 8.92 -3.23
N PRO A 272 4.95 8.91 -2.14
CA PRO A 272 3.68 9.66 -2.02
C PRO A 272 3.86 11.13 -1.62
N PRO A 273 2.78 11.95 -1.66
CA PRO A 273 2.81 13.29 -1.08
C PRO A 273 2.96 13.17 0.44
N ALA A 274 4.01 13.80 0.98
CA ALA A 274 4.12 14.05 2.40
C ALA A 274 3.52 15.44 2.66
N LEU A 275 2.36 15.49 3.32
CA LEU A 275 1.76 16.76 3.74
C LEU A 275 2.59 17.51 4.78
N GLY A 276 3.63 16.86 5.31
CA GLY A 276 4.74 17.45 6.07
C GLY A 276 4.29 18.40 7.17
N ILE A 277 5.22 19.24 7.60
CA ILE A 277 4.91 20.43 8.39
C ILE A 277 4.90 21.58 7.39
N ARG A 278 3.79 22.31 7.33
CA ARG A 278 3.57 23.41 6.39
C ARG A 278 3.93 24.78 7.01
N THR A 279 4.39 24.81 8.24
CA THR A 279 5.05 25.98 8.84
C THR A 279 6.55 25.91 8.59
N ILE A 280 7.11 26.91 7.92
CA ILE A 280 8.50 26.93 7.42
C ILE A 280 9.32 28.08 8.00
N PRO A 281 10.65 27.95 8.16
CA PRO A 281 11.50 29.02 8.65
C PRO A 281 11.60 30.14 7.63
N LEU A 282 11.60 31.36 8.14
CA LEU A 282 11.98 32.54 7.38
C LEU A 282 13.46 32.47 7.00
N ASN A 283 13.82 33.00 5.83
CA ASN A 283 15.17 33.14 5.31
C ASN A 283 15.99 31.84 5.19
N ALA A 284 15.34 30.68 5.19
CA ALA A 284 15.97 29.39 4.97
C ALA A 284 15.37 28.68 3.74
N PRO A 285 16.20 28.00 2.94
CA PRO A 285 15.77 27.40 1.69
C PRO A 285 14.78 26.25 1.94
N GLN A 286 13.62 26.31 1.26
CA GLN A 286 12.62 25.25 1.24
C GLN A 286 12.57 24.65 -0.16
N TYR A 287 12.90 23.37 -0.26
CA TYR A 287 12.86 22.65 -1.53
C TYR A 287 11.50 21.99 -1.72
N LEU A 288 10.93 22.19 -2.90
CA LEU A 288 9.68 21.59 -3.34
C LEU A 288 10.01 20.41 -4.26
N ASN A 289 9.03 19.56 -4.54
CA ASN A 289 9.14 18.51 -5.56
C ASN A 289 7.82 18.38 -6.30
N SER A 290 7.85 18.47 -7.64
CA SER A 290 6.67 18.20 -8.50
C SER A 290 6.31 16.74 -8.52
N GLY A 291 7.23 15.91 -8.08
CA GLY A 291 7.17 14.48 -8.19
C GLY A 291 7.30 14.00 -9.63
N HIS A 292 6.97 14.73 -10.69
CA HIS A 292 7.07 14.20 -12.05
C HIS A 292 8.25 14.75 -12.85
N ASP A 293 8.71 14.00 -13.85
CA ASP A 293 9.74 14.45 -14.82
C ASP A 293 9.15 15.18 -16.05
N GLY A 294 7.84 15.46 -16.04
CA GLY A 294 7.19 16.28 -17.06
C GLY A 294 7.60 17.76 -17.02
N THR A 295 7.07 18.56 -17.93
CA THR A 295 7.29 20.01 -17.93
C THR A 295 6.71 20.63 -16.65
N ASN A 296 7.57 21.18 -15.80
CA ASN A 296 7.16 21.80 -14.55
C ASN A 296 6.90 23.30 -14.78
N ALA A 297 5.84 23.82 -14.17
CA ALA A 297 5.45 25.22 -14.30
C ALA A 297 4.96 25.74 -12.94
N TRP A 298 5.91 25.88 -12.02
CA TRP A 298 5.59 26.35 -10.68
C TRP A 298 5.30 27.83 -10.66
N THR A 299 4.26 28.17 -9.90
CA THR A 299 3.92 29.56 -9.58
C THR A 299 3.84 29.72 -8.07
N CYS A 300 4.10 30.93 -7.61
CA CYS A 300 4.00 31.26 -6.20
C CYS A 300 3.32 32.62 -6.03
N THR A 301 2.44 32.70 -5.03
CA THR A 301 1.85 33.95 -4.56
C THR A 301 1.97 34.06 -3.04
N ARG A 302 1.85 35.27 -2.52
CA ARG A 302 1.89 35.55 -1.07
C ARG A 302 0.64 36.30 -0.64
N ALA A 303 0.17 36.01 0.58
CA ALA A 303 -1.00 36.67 1.14
C ALA A 303 -0.77 38.16 1.44
N ASP A 304 0.48 38.59 1.65
CA ASP A 304 0.86 40.00 1.82
C ASP A 304 0.94 40.78 0.49
N SER A 305 0.57 40.15 -0.63
CA SER A 305 0.58 40.71 -1.99
C SER A 305 1.96 41.16 -2.49
N LYS A 306 3.06 40.78 -1.80
CA LYS A 306 4.41 41.01 -2.32
C LYS A 306 4.79 39.95 -3.35
N THR A 307 5.85 40.23 -4.10
CA THR A 307 6.40 39.28 -5.07
C THR A 307 6.86 38.00 -4.37
N CYS A 308 6.46 36.85 -4.91
CA CYS A 308 7.05 35.58 -4.55
C CYS A 308 7.97 35.11 -5.68
N VAL A 309 9.14 34.59 -5.32
CA VAL A 309 10.13 34.10 -6.29
C VAL A 309 10.47 32.65 -5.96
N LEU A 310 10.46 31.80 -6.98
CA LEU A 310 10.95 30.43 -6.92
C LEU A 310 12.22 30.32 -7.76
N THR A 311 13.31 29.88 -7.14
CA THR A 311 14.52 29.52 -7.88
C THR A 311 14.29 28.19 -8.56
N GLY A 312 14.49 28.14 -9.89
CA GLY A 312 14.26 26.92 -10.67
C GLY A 312 12.78 26.56 -10.83
N ALA A 313 11.87 27.52 -10.99
CA ALA A 313 10.42 27.29 -11.13
C ALA A 313 9.99 26.34 -12.26
N SER A 314 10.85 26.11 -13.25
CA SER A 314 10.64 25.13 -14.34
C SER A 314 11.28 23.76 -14.07
N THR A 315 11.98 23.62 -12.95
CA THR A 315 12.61 22.37 -12.54
C THR A 315 11.64 21.52 -11.73
N ARG A 316 11.95 20.23 -11.63
CA ARG A 316 11.22 19.29 -10.78
C ARG A 316 11.30 19.67 -9.29
N THR A 317 12.35 20.37 -8.88
CA THR A 317 12.61 20.70 -7.48
C THR A 317 12.91 22.19 -7.28
N PRO A 318 11.91 23.08 -7.45
CA PRO A 318 12.13 24.49 -7.21
C PRO A 318 12.40 24.76 -5.74
N MET A 319 13.16 25.83 -5.49
CA MET A 319 13.46 26.29 -4.14
C MET A 319 12.72 27.59 -3.86
N LEU A 320 11.97 27.60 -2.76
CA LEU A 320 11.42 28.80 -2.14
C LEU A 320 12.38 29.30 -1.06
N MET A 321 12.70 30.60 -1.08
CA MET A 321 13.35 31.27 0.05
C MET A 321 12.34 32.25 0.67
N PRO A 322 11.70 31.91 1.80
CA PRO A 322 10.72 32.79 2.41
C PRO A 322 11.38 34.04 2.98
N ASP A 323 10.82 35.20 2.68
CA ASP A 323 11.35 36.53 2.98
C ASP A 323 10.34 37.44 3.69
N GLY A 324 9.15 36.91 4.04
CA GLY A 324 8.18 37.57 4.92
C GLY A 324 7.38 36.57 5.75
N GLU A 325 6.95 36.98 6.94
CA GLU A 325 6.10 36.19 7.82
C GLU A 325 4.65 36.20 7.33
N THR A 326 4.37 35.36 6.34
CA THR A 326 3.07 35.31 5.66
C THR A 326 2.78 33.92 5.11
N LYS A 327 1.58 33.75 4.56
CA LYS A 327 1.21 32.55 3.81
C LYS A 327 1.74 32.66 2.37
N TYR A 328 2.41 31.61 1.91
CA TYR A 328 2.81 31.39 0.53
C TYR A 328 1.90 30.33 -0.07
N THR A 329 1.39 30.59 -1.27
CA THR A 329 0.60 29.64 -2.04
C THR A 329 1.40 29.26 -3.28
N LEU A 330 1.84 28.01 -3.30
CA LEU A 330 2.62 27.37 -4.36
C LEU A 330 1.68 26.56 -5.24
N LYS A 331 1.81 26.66 -6.56
CA LYS A 331 0.96 25.91 -7.49
C LYS A 331 1.76 25.33 -8.64
N GLU A 332 1.36 24.14 -9.05
CA GLU A 332 1.79 23.49 -10.27
C GLU A 332 0.56 22.84 -10.92
N GLY A 333 0.22 23.27 -12.14
CA GLY A 333 -1.04 22.86 -12.77
C GLY A 333 -2.27 23.21 -11.92
N THR A 334 -3.08 22.20 -11.60
CA THR A 334 -4.25 22.34 -10.70
C THR A 334 -3.90 22.15 -9.23
N THR A 335 -2.70 21.65 -8.93
CA THR A 335 -2.27 21.33 -7.57
C THR A 335 -1.86 22.60 -6.84
N THR A 336 -2.30 22.73 -5.59
CA THR A 336 -2.02 23.89 -4.74
C THR A 336 -1.48 23.44 -3.39
N LEU A 337 -0.41 24.07 -2.94
CA LEU A 337 0.18 23.90 -1.63
C LEU A 337 0.25 25.24 -0.90
N GLU A 338 -0.21 25.26 0.34
CA GLU A 338 -0.11 26.42 1.21
C GLU A 338 0.92 26.16 2.30
N VAL A 339 1.84 27.10 2.48
CA VAL A 339 2.84 27.08 3.55
C VAL A 339 2.87 28.43 4.26
N TRP A 340 3.27 28.43 5.52
CA TRP A 340 3.33 29.63 6.36
C TRP A 340 4.75 29.84 6.83
N ALA A 341 5.34 30.99 6.53
CA ALA A 341 6.70 31.29 6.95
C ALA A 341 6.73 32.07 8.28
N GLY A 342 7.64 31.71 9.18
CA GLY A 342 7.74 32.27 10.52
C GLY A 342 9.16 32.19 11.09
N ARG A 343 9.39 32.90 12.20
CA ARG A 343 10.66 32.89 12.94
C ARG A 343 10.63 31.91 14.09
N TRP A 344 11.78 31.32 14.39
CA TRP A 344 11.94 30.49 15.57
C TRP A 344 11.85 31.34 16.84
N SER A 345 11.18 30.81 17.85
CA SER A 345 10.92 31.51 19.11
C SER A 345 11.45 30.74 20.32
N GLY A 346 11.39 29.41 20.28
CA GLY A 346 11.70 28.56 21.44
C GLY A 346 10.75 28.78 22.63
N ILE A 347 10.81 27.87 23.60
CA ILE A 347 9.87 27.81 24.73
C ILE A 347 10.53 27.74 26.11
N ILE A 348 11.86 27.56 26.19
CA ILE A 348 12.54 27.43 27.49
C ILE A 348 12.71 28.81 28.15
N GLY A 349 12.30 28.95 29.41
CA GLY A 349 12.58 30.15 30.22
C GLY A 349 11.61 31.33 30.07
N GLN A 350 10.45 31.14 29.43
CA GLN A 350 9.37 32.14 29.30
C GLN A 350 7.98 31.47 29.50
N GLU A 351 6.96 32.23 29.90
CA GLU A 351 5.57 31.85 29.59
C GLU A 351 5.40 31.94 28.07
N SER A 352 5.51 30.81 27.39
CA SER A 352 5.45 30.74 25.93
C SER A 352 4.01 30.66 25.42
N ASN A 353 3.81 31.01 24.15
CA ASN A 353 2.54 30.78 23.43
C ASN A 353 2.10 29.30 23.46
N CYS A 354 3.03 28.36 23.61
CA CYS A 354 2.73 26.93 23.70
C CYS A 354 2.25 26.56 25.11
N THR A 355 3.00 26.94 26.13
CA THR A 355 2.73 26.59 27.53
C THR A 355 1.49 27.27 28.10
N GLY A 356 1.05 28.39 27.51
CA GLY A 356 -0.22 29.02 27.86
C GLY A 356 -1.47 28.19 27.51
N CYS A 357 -1.34 27.20 26.62
CA CYS A 357 -2.47 26.37 26.17
C CYS A 357 -2.24 24.86 26.33
N HIS A 358 -1.01 24.38 26.20
CA HIS A 358 -0.63 22.96 26.21
C HIS A 358 0.01 22.51 27.52
N THR A 359 -0.47 23.04 28.65
CA THR A 359 -0.10 22.63 30.01
C THR A 359 -1.33 22.19 30.79
N GLN A 360 -1.13 21.47 31.89
CA GLN A 360 -2.22 20.96 32.73
C GLN A 360 -3.22 22.05 33.15
N GLY A 361 -4.51 21.81 32.90
CA GLY A 361 -5.59 22.74 33.27
C GLY A 361 -5.84 23.88 32.27
N SER A 362 -5.19 23.83 31.10
CA SER A 362 -5.35 24.82 30.02
C SER A 362 -6.42 24.42 28.99
N MET A 363 -6.55 25.22 27.92
CA MET A 363 -7.58 25.06 26.88
C MET A 363 -7.33 23.92 25.86
N ALA A 364 -6.14 23.30 25.87
CA ALA A 364 -5.76 22.21 24.98
C ALA A 364 -5.12 21.04 25.78
N PRO A 365 -4.97 19.84 25.19
CA PRO A 365 -4.27 18.74 25.83
C PRO A 365 -2.86 19.14 26.30
N ASP A 366 -2.50 18.68 27.50
CA ASP A 366 -1.17 18.89 28.07
C ASP A 366 -0.13 18.05 27.35
N MET A 367 0.60 18.69 26.45
CA MET A 367 1.71 18.08 25.71
C MET A 367 3.06 18.54 26.26
N PHE A 368 3.10 19.64 27.03
CA PHE A 368 4.34 20.21 27.53
C PHE A 368 4.88 19.46 28.75
N THR A 369 4.03 19.20 29.75
CA THR A 369 4.46 18.56 31.00
C THR A 369 5.12 17.20 30.77
N PRO A 370 4.52 16.27 29.98
CA PRO A 370 5.16 14.98 29.73
C PRO A 370 6.38 15.13 28.79
N TRP A 371 6.33 16.01 27.78
CA TRP A 371 7.47 16.27 26.89
C TRP A 371 8.69 16.79 27.65
N ALA A 372 8.49 17.68 28.64
CA ALA A 372 9.57 18.26 29.43
C ALA A 372 10.38 17.21 30.21
N GLN A 373 9.85 15.99 30.36
CA GLN A 373 10.55 14.87 30.98
C GLN A 373 11.43 14.07 30.02
N THR A 374 11.20 14.21 28.71
CA THR A 374 11.87 13.43 27.66
C THR A 374 13.35 13.75 27.52
N GLY A 375 14.08 12.86 26.83
CA GLY A 375 15.47 13.11 26.46
C GLY A 375 15.62 14.30 25.51
N HIS A 376 14.67 14.51 24.60
CA HIS A 376 14.64 15.65 23.67
C HIS A 376 14.66 17.00 24.39
N ALA A 377 13.86 17.14 25.46
CA ALA A 377 13.79 18.36 26.24
C ALA A 377 15.08 18.69 27.03
N LYS A 378 16.02 17.74 27.12
CA LYS A 378 17.21 17.82 27.98
C LYS A 378 18.53 17.56 27.24
N SER A 379 18.49 17.21 25.95
CA SER A 379 19.64 16.66 25.23
C SER A 379 20.85 17.61 25.19
N PHE A 380 20.61 18.88 24.96
CA PHE A 380 21.65 19.91 24.92
C PHE A 380 22.17 20.21 26.32
N SER A 381 21.27 20.44 27.29
CA SER A 381 21.66 20.77 28.66
C SER A 381 22.52 19.66 29.27
N ARG A 382 22.12 18.39 29.07
CA ARG A 382 22.90 17.22 29.49
C ARG A 382 24.26 17.15 28.78
N GLY A 383 24.28 17.47 27.49
CA GLY A 383 25.52 17.52 26.70
C GLY A 383 26.53 18.52 27.25
N ILE A 384 26.10 19.77 27.49
CA ILE A 384 27.00 20.80 28.02
C ILE A 384 27.35 20.61 29.49
N ASP A 385 26.48 19.96 30.26
CA ASP A 385 26.77 19.57 31.66
C ASP A 385 27.65 18.32 31.77
N GLY A 386 28.05 17.72 30.63
CA GLY A 386 28.97 16.60 30.57
C GLY A 386 28.37 15.27 31.01
N GLU A 387 27.05 15.13 30.98
CA GLU A 387 26.35 13.88 31.30
C GLU A 387 26.34 12.88 30.14
N VAL A 388 26.54 13.36 28.91
CA VAL A 388 26.65 12.51 27.73
C VAL A 388 28.09 12.00 27.66
N ILE A 389 28.28 10.69 27.79
CA ILE A 389 29.60 10.08 27.88
C ILE A 389 29.87 9.24 26.63
N GLU A 390 30.98 9.53 25.94
CA GLU A 390 31.50 8.70 24.87
C GLU A 390 32.94 8.28 25.20
N ASN A 391 33.25 6.99 25.07
CA ASN A 391 34.58 6.43 25.40
C ASN A 391 35.08 6.82 26.80
N GLY A 392 34.16 6.88 27.78
CA GLY A 392 34.44 7.22 29.17
C GLY A 392 34.71 8.70 29.44
N LYS A 393 34.42 9.62 28.50
CA LYS A 393 34.57 11.07 28.68
C LYS A 393 33.32 11.85 28.29
N PRO A 394 33.05 13.02 28.90
CA PRO A 394 32.04 13.96 28.43
C PRO A 394 32.17 14.25 26.93
N PHE A 395 31.05 14.19 26.21
CA PHE A 395 31.01 14.35 24.77
C PHE A 395 29.83 15.22 24.34
N PHE A 396 30.15 16.39 23.77
CA PHE A 396 29.21 17.25 23.05
C PHE A 396 30.01 18.22 22.19
N LEU A 397 29.84 18.15 20.86
CA LEU A 397 30.65 18.91 19.91
C LEU A 397 29.83 20.05 19.27
N PRO A 398 30.46 21.07 18.66
CA PRO A 398 29.75 22.15 17.99
C PRO A 398 28.74 21.66 16.94
N MET A 399 29.07 20.59 16.21
CA MET A 399 28.16 19.98 15.23
C MET A 399 26.91 19.37 15.86
N CYS A 400 26.93 19.00 17.14
CA CYS A 400 25.77 18.46 17.85
C CYS A 400 24.69 19.52 18.08
N ILE A 401 25.06 20.81 18.08
CA ILE A 401 24.13 21.92 18.32
C ILE A 401 23.04 21.96 17.25
N SER A 402 23.36 21.62 15.99
CA SER A 402 22.40 21.67 14.88
C SER A 402 21.16 20.80 15.11
N CYS A 403 21.33 19.67 15.79
CA CYS A 403 20.27 18.71 16.09
C CYS A 403 19.70 18.84 17.50
N HIS A 404 20.38 19.57 18.39
CA HIS A 404 20.01 19.74 19.80
C HIS A 404 19.68 21.19 20.17
N SER A 405 19.22 21.97 19.20
CA SER A 405 18.73 23.32 19.43
C SER A 405 17.63 23.67 18.43
N VAL A 406 16.95 24.79 18.66
CA VAL A 406 15.87 25.27 17.80
C VAL A 406 16.44 26.18 16.73
N GLY A 407 16.13 25.88 15.46
CA GLY A 407 16.35 26.80 14.34
C GLY A 407 17.80 26.97 13.88
N TYR A 408 18.72 26.10 14.30
CA TYR A 408 20.13 26.21 13.93
C TYR A 408 20.35 26.12 12.41
N ASP A 409 20.72 27.22 11.77
CA ASP A 409 21.13 27.27 10.37
C ASP A 409 22.04 28.47 10.12
N THR A 410 23.35 28.25 10.15
CA THR A 410 24.37 29.31 9.99
C THR A 410 24.31 30.08 8.66
N ALA A 411 23.53 29.60 7.68
CA ALA A 411 23.33 30.27 6.41
C ALA A 411 22.06 31.14 6.35
N ALA A 412 21.20 31.11 7.39
CA ALA A 412 19.91 31.76 7.42
C ALA A 412 19.76 32.68 8.65
N ASP A 413 19.24 33.89 8.45
CA ASP A 413 18.78 34.75 9.57
C ASP A 413 17.31 34.43 9.86
N ASN A 414 17.09 33.40 10.66
CA ASN A 414 15.77 32.84 10.96
C ASN A 414 15.37 33.01 12.44
N SER A 415 16.20 33.72 13.21
CA SER A 415 16.10 33.92 14.66
C SER A 415 16.28 32.63 15.48
N GLY A 416 16.95 31.65 14.89
CA GLY A 416 17.32 30.39 15.51
C GLY A 416 18.48 30.52 16.50
N PHE A 417 18.87 29.39 17.06
CA PHE A 417 19.88 29.32 18.12
C PHE A 417 21.19 29.99 17.72
N ASP A 418 21.67 29.76 16.51
CA ASP A 418 22.95 30.29 16.03
C ASP A 418 22.93 31.81 15.83
N ASP A 419 21.83 32.37 15.33
CA ASP A 419 21.63 33.83 15.22
C ASP A 419 21.70 34.49 16.59
N VAL A 420 20.95 33.96 17.55
CA VAL A 420 20.87 34.53 18.90
C VAL A 420 22.18 34.30 19.66
N ALA A 421 22.81 33.14 19.53
CA ALA A 421 24.12 32.86 20.10
C ALA A 421 25.18 33.85 19.59
N LYS A 422 25.22 34.08 18.26
CA LYS A 422 26.12 35.05 17.64
C LYS A 422 25.84 36.48 18.12
N ALA A 423 24.58 36.90 18.15
CA ALA A 423 24.18 38.23 18.62
C ALA A 423 24.52 38.47 20.09
N LYS A 424 24.52 37.40 20.92
CA LYS A 424 24.88 37.45 22.34
C LYS A 424 26.34 37.11 22.62
N SER A 425 27.15 36.84 21.59
CA SER A 425 28.54 36.41 21.72
C SER A 425 28.72 35.18 22.62
N TRP A 426 27.76 34.25 22.57
CA TRP A 426 27.84 32.97 23.27
C TRP A 426 28.66 31.96 22.47
N THR A 427 29.41 31.11 23.16
CA THR A 427 30.16 30.01 22.55
C THR A 427 30.03 28.74 23.40
N LEU A 428 30.14 27.58 22.75
CA LEU A 428 30.08 26.29 23.44
C LEU A 428 31.23 26.17 24.47
N PRO A 429 30.95 25.80 25.74
CA PRO A 429 32.00 25.56 26.72
C PRO A 429 32.99 24.48 26.27
N THR A 430 34.29 24.73 26.44
CA THR A 430 35.34 23.75 26.12
C THR A 430 35.49 22.66 27.19
N ASP A 431 35.07 22.95 28.42
CA ASP A 431 35.04 22.03 29.56
C ASP A 431 33.58 21.70 29.89
N LEU A 432 33.14 20.50 29.50
CA LEU A 432 31.76 20.03 29.68
C LEU A 432 31.61 19.43 31.09
N LYS A 433 30.86 20.12 31.97
CA LYS A 433 30.70 19.75 33.37
C LYS A 433 29.42 20.31 33.97
N ALA A 434 28.98 19.67 35.05
CA ALA A 434 27.80 20.06 35.80
C ALA A 434 27.82 21.56 36.16
N GLY A 435 26.72 22.25 35.88
CA GLY A 435 26.52 23.68 36.17
C GLY A 435 26.74 24.61 34.97
N ASN A 436 27.23 24.09 33.84
CA ASN A 436 27.33 24.86 32.59
C ASN A 436 25.94 25.33 32.12
N TRP A 437 24.92 24.48 32.25
CA TRP A 437 23.54 24.84 31.90
C TRP A 437 22.97 25.95 32.79
N ASP A 438 23.19 25.88 34.10
CA ASP A 438 22.74 26.92 35.02
C ASP A 438 23.44 28.26 34.75
N ALA A 439 24.74 28.23 34.48
CA ALA A 439 25.50 29.42 34.07
C ALA A 439 24.96 30.01 32.75
N MET A 440 24.65 29.16 31.76
CA MET A 440 24.07 29.59 30.50
C MET A 440 22.71 30.26 30.68
N LYS A 441 21.79 29.68 31.46
CA LYS A 441 20.49 30.28 31.76
C LYS A 441 20.63 31.65 32.44
N GLN A 442 21.61 31.80 33.33
CA GLN A 442 21.81 33.05 34.07
C GLN A 442 22.44 34.15 33.19
N SER A 443 23.48 33.82 32.44
CA SER A 443 24.26 34.81 31.67
C SER A 443 23.73 35.03 30.25
N TYR A 444 23.05 34.03 29.68
CA TYR A 444 22.58 34.02 28.29
C TYR A 444 21.15 33.46 28.17
N PRO A 445 20.16 34.01 28.92
CA PRO A 445 18.80 33.48 28.96
C PRO A 445 18.13 33.37 27.59
N GLN A 446 18.41 34.32 26.67
CA GLN A 446 17.88 34.31 25.31
C GLN A 446 18.48 33.20 24.43
N VAL A 447 19.72 32.79 24.68
CA VAL A 447 20.35 31.65 23.98
C VAL A 447 19.81 30.35 24.58
N ALA A 448 19.71 30.28 25.92
CA ALA A 448 19.14 29.14 26.62
C ALA A 448 17.68 28.85 26.19
N GLN A 449 16.93 29.89 25.83
CA GLN A 449 15.56 29.77 25.33
C GLN A 449 15.42 28.90 24.08
N LEU A 450 16.46 28.83 23.24
CA LEU A 450 16.48 28.06 21.99
C LEU A 450 17.29 26.76 22.12
N ALA A 451 17.80 26.43 23.32
CA ALA A 451 18.57 25.22 23.57
C ALA A 451 17.68 23.98 23.74
N ASN A 452 18.22 22.78 23.53
CA ASN A 452 17.49 21.50 23.49
C ASN A 452 16.57 21.35 22.27
N VAL A 453 16.10 20.12 22.04
CA VAL A 453 15.08 19.84 21.02
C VAL A 453 13.71 20.17 21.60
N GLN A 454 13.00 21.10 20.97
CA GLN A 454 11.74 21.66 21.44
C GLN A 454 10.60 21.43 20.45
N CYS A 455 9.39 21.88 20.80
CA CYS A 455 8.19 21.71 19.98
C CYS A 455 8.39 22.18 18.53
N GLU A 456 9.06 23.30 18.31
CA GLU A 456 9.22 23.86 16.97
C GLU A 456 10.12 22.98 16.08
N ASN A 457 11.06 22.20 16.63
CA ASN A 457 11.82 21.23 15.85
C ASN A 457 10.90 20.19 15.15
N CYS A 458 9.75 19.88 15.77
CA CYS A 458 8.78 18.90 15.29
C CYS A 458 7.51 19.50 14.68
N HIS A 459 7.20 20.76 14.96
CA HIS A 459 5.96 21.43 14.52
C HIS A 459 6.21 22.69 13.69
N GLY A 460 7.47 22.94 13.33
CA GLY A 460 7.92 24.14 12.64
C GLY A 460 7.76 25.41 13.50
N PRO A 461 8.14 26.59 12.97
CA PRO A 461 7.96 27.86 13.66
C PRO A 461 6.48 28.14 14.00
N GLN A 462 6.22 28.74 15.16
CA GLN A 462 4.86 29.15 15.54
C GLN A 462 4.40 30.39 14.76
N ILE A 463 3.22 30.30 14.13
CA ILE A 463 2.58 31.39 13.40
C ILE A 463 1.08 31.37 13.74
N ASN A 464 0.57 32.47 14.32
CA ASN A 464 -0.77 32.58 14.91
C ASN A 464 -1.93 32.09 14.03
N GLY A 465 -1.79 32.11 12.69
CA GLY A 465 -2.85 31.71 11.75
C GLY A 465 -3.04 30.20 11.53
N THR A 466 -2.09 29.36 11.96
CA THR A 466 -2.12 27.90 11.67
C THR A 466 -2.47 27.06 12.89
N HIS A 467 -2.07 27.51 14.08
CA HIS A 467 -2.23 26.75 15.32
C HIS A 467 -3.67 26.69 15.85
N MET A 468 -4.51 27.67 15.50
CA MET A 468 -5.89 27.82 16.00
C MET A 468 -6.96 27.69 14.90
N LYS A 469 -6.61 27.14 13.73
CA LYS A 469 -7.56 26.99 12.63
C LYS A 469 -8.59 25.91 12.99
N GLY A 470 -9.88 26.18 12.74
CA GLY A 470 -11.01 25.32 13.09
C GLY A 470 -11.02 24.00 12.32
N MET A 471 -10.13 23.07 12.70
CA MET A 471 -9.97 21.76 12.10
C MET A 471 -10.86 20.73 12.77
N THR A 472 -11.20 19.69 12.02
CA THR A 472 -12.03 18.59 12.55
C THR A 472 -11.18 17.50 13.21
N SER A 473 -9.85 17.52 13.02
CA SER A 473 -8.89 16.60 13.63
C SER A 473 -7.47 17.15 13.74
N GLU A 474 -6.65 16.53 14.61
CA GLU A 474 -5.22 16.84 14.71
C GLU A 474 -4.41 16.49 13.45
N PHE A 475 -4.84 15.51 12.64
CA PHE A 475 -4.09 15.07 11.45
C PHE A 475 -4.23 16.03 10.27
N GLU A 476 -5.27 16.86 10.25
CA GLU A 476 -5.42 17.94 9.27
C GLU A 476 -4.50 19.14 9.58
N ASN A 477 -3.92 19.17 10.79
CA ASN A 477 -3.15 20.30 11.24
C ASN A 477 -1.85 20.45 10.46
N GLU A 478 -1.65 21.67 9.97
CA GLU A 478 -0.52 22.09 9.15
C GLU A 478 0.81 22.02 9.91
N ARG A 479 0.75 21.84 11.23
CA ARG A 479 1.89 21.70 12.13
C ARG A 479 2.09 20.26 12.62
N VAL A 480 1.19 19.33 12.33
CA VAL A 480 1.25 17.95 12.82
C VAL A 480 1.48 17.01 11.64
N THR A 481 2.43 16.11 11.78
CA THR A 481 2.70 15.09 10.75
C THR A 481 3.11 13.77 11.38
N PHE A 482 2.67 12.68 10.76
CA PHE A 482 3.17 11.34 11.04
C PHE A 482 4.34 10.96 10.14
N GLY A 483 4.73 11.81 9.19
CA GLY A 483 5.83 11.53 8.27
C GLY A 483 7.16 11.41 9.01
N ALA A 484 7.94 10.37 8.71
CA ALA A 484 9.22 10.11 9.38
C ALA A 484 10.22 11.27 9.24
N GLY A 485 10.09 12.08 8.17
CA GLY A 485 11.01 13.19 7.86
C GLY A 485 11.19 14.20 8.99
N VAL A 486 10.21 14.37 9.88
CA VAL A 486 10.36 15.24 11.06
C VAL A 486 11.45 14.75 12.01
N CYS A 487 11.56 13.44 12.20
CA CYS A 487 12.56 12.79 13.04
C CYS A 487 13.91 12.70 12.32
N LEU A 488 13.88 12.39 11.02
CA LEU A 488 15.07 12.11 10.22
C LEU A 488 15.99 13.31 10.02
N ARG A 489 15.56 14.53 10.34
CA ARG A 489 16.46 15.68 10.34
C ARG A 489 17.64 15.56 11.27
N CYS A 490 17.44 14.89 12.38
CA CYS A 490 18.50 14.63 13.35
C CYS A 490 18.92 13.15 13.33
N HIS A 491 18.01 12.26 12.94
CA HIS A 491 18.17 10.81 13.00
C HIS A 491 18.48 10.15 11.64
N ASP A 492 19.02 10.90 10.68
CA ASP A 492 19.50 10.42 9.37
C ASP A 492 20.85 11.06 9.00
N ALA A 493 21.82 11.01 9.91
CA ALA A 493 23.09 11.74 9.83
C ALA A 493 24.24 10.92 9.19
N GLY A 494 23.93 10.15 8.13
CA GLY A 494 24.91 9.29 7.47
C GLY A 494 25.63 8.39 8.47
N THR A 495 26.95 8.51 8.63
CA THR A 495 27.78 7.57 9.41
C THR A 495 27.45 7.38 10.90
N HIS A 496 26.62 8.23 11.52
CA HIS A 496 26.44 8.24 12.98
C HIS A 496 24.99 8.11 13.46
N HIS A 497 23.98 8.34 12.60
CA HIS A 497 22.57 8.10 12.91
C HIS A 497 21.83 7.56 11.68
N LEU A 498 22.09 6.31 11.30
CA LEU A 498 21.51 5.66 10.10
C LEU A 498 20.06 5.19 10.27
N PHE A 499 19.30 5.76 11.23
CA PHE A 499 17.97 5.25 11.56
C PHE A 499 16.99 5.43 10.39
N GLY A 500 17.13 6.50 9.62
CA GLY A 500 16.34 6.73 8.40
C GLY A 500 16.53 5.63 7.37
N ASP A 501 17.76 5.32 7.01
CA ASP A 501 18.06 4.26 6.05
C ASP A 501 17.66 2.87 6.55
N GLN A 502 17.86 2.62 7.85
CA GLN A 502 17.42 1.38 8.50
C GLN A 502 15.89 1.21 8.47
N TRP A 503 15.14 2.26 8.81
CA TRP A 503 13.68 2.27 8.73
C TRP A 503 13.20 2.11 7.28
N LYS A 504 13.83 2.80 6.32
CA LYS A 504 13.50 2.67 4.89
C LYS A 504 13.67 1.22 4.43
N ALA A 505 14.67 0.49 4.92
CA ALA A 505 14.90 -0.92 4.63
C ALA A 505 13.92 -1.89 5.34
N SER A 506 13.14 -1.41 6.31
CA SER A 506 12.41 -2.25 7.28
C SER A 506 11.03 -2.73 6.83
N GLY A 507 10.55 -2.40 5.63
CA GLY A 507 9.21 -2.73 5.15
C GLY A 507 8.09 -1.89 5.80
N HIS A 508 8.32 -1.34 6.99
CA HIS A 508 7.45 -0.35 7.65
C HIS A 508 7.42 1.01 6.94
N SER A 509 8.32 1.27 6.00
CA SER A 509 8.27 2.46 5.14
C SER A 509 7.29 2.31 3.96
N ASN A 510 6.57 1.19 3.86
CA ASN A 510 5.71 0.87 2.72
C ASN A 510 4.39 1.66 2.76
N ASP A 511 4.43 2.86 2.21
CA ASP A 511 3.26 3.74 2.08
C ASP A 511 2.17 3.18 1.15
N SER A 512 2.54 2.41 0.12
CA SER A 512 1.56 1.76 -0.76
C SER A 512 0.64 0.85 0.02
N LEU A 513 1.22 0.02 0.89
CA LEU A 513 0.45 -0.89 1.72
C LEU A 513 -0.44 -0.10 2.69
N ALA A 514 0.05 1.01 3.23
CA ALA A 514 -0.76 1.86 4.09
C ALA A 514 -1.96 2.46 3.36
N ARG A 515 -1.83 2.89 2.11
CA ARG A 515 -2.96 3.38 1.30
C ARG A 515 -3.95 2.27 0.98
N GLU A 516 -3.45 1.17 0.45
CA GLU A 516 -4.27 0.03 0.06
C GLU A 516 -5.04 -0.57 1.24
N GLU A 517 -4.45 -0.59 2.43
CA GLU A 517 -5.04 -1.26 3.58
C GLU A 517 -5.75 -0.28 4.53
N ALA A 518 -5.32 0.97 4.65
CA ALA A 518 -5.79 1.84 5.71
C ALA A 518 -6.70 2.98 5.25
N THR A 519 -6.87 3.24 3.95
CA THR A 519 -7.62 4.43 3.50
C THR A 519 -9.08 4.16 3.20
N TRP A 520 -9.91 5.19 3.40
CA TRP A 520 -11.31 5.18 3.02
C TRP A 520 -11.51 4.98 1.53
N GLU A 521 -10.67 5.62 0.71
CA GLU A 521 -10.72 5.53 -0.76
C GLU A 521 -10.56 4.08 -1.25
N SER A 522 -9.73 3.29 -0.56
CA SER A 522 -9.51 1.88 -0.90
C SER A 522 -10.49 0.93 -0.22
N ARG A 523 -10.79 1.13 1.08
CA ARG A 523 -11.46 0.12 1.94
C ARG A 523 -12.83 0.55 2.46
N GLY A 524 -13.24 1.79 2.21
CA GLY A 524 -14.48 2.37 2.75
C GLY A 524 -14.59 2.18 4.26
N THR A 525 -15.70 1.60 4.71
CA THR A 525 -15.99 1.40 6.13
C THR A 525 -15.08 0.40 6.85
N THR A 526 -14.29 -0.37 6.09
CA THR A 526 -13.33 -1.36 6.64
C THR A 526 -11.92 -0.80 6.82
N SER A 527 -11.67 0.45 6.45
CA SER A 527 -10.38 1.14 6.62
C SER A 527 -9.82 1.05 8.03
N GLY A 528 -10.64 1.25 9.07
CA GLY A 528 -10.23 1.10 10.48
C GLY A 528 -9.85 -0.34 10.87
N HIS A 529 -10.32 -1.35 10.14
CA HIS A 529 -9.96 -2.74 10.41
C HIS A 529 -8.53 -3.07 10.04
N CYS A 530 -8.07 -2.62 8.89
CA CYS A 530 -6.70 -2.88 8.45
C CYS A 530 -5.75 -1.75 8.93
N GLY A 531 -6.23 -0.50 8.96
CA GLY A 531 -5.45 0.67 9.36
C GLY A 531 -4.88 0.62 10.77
N ARG A 532 -5.50 -0.12 11.70
CA ARG A 532 -4.97 -0.31 13.07
C ARG A 532 -3.55 -0.87 13.12
N CYS A 533 -3.13 -1.62 12.10
CA CYS A 533 -1.77 -2.11 11.98
C CYS A 533 -1.06 -1.55 10.74
N HIS A 534 -1.79 -1.20 9.68
CA HIS A 534 -1.22 -0.80 8.38
C HIS A 534 -1.06 0.70 8.16
N SER A 535 -1.45 1.56 9.11
CA SER A 535 -1.02 2.97 9.10
C SER A 535 -0.51 3.43 10.46
N GLY A 536 0.36 4.44 10.46
CA GLY A 536 0.86 5.03 11.69
C GLY A 536 -0.23 5.71 12.51
N GLN A 537 -1.11 6.47 11.85
CA GLN A 537 -2.26 7.13 12.48
C GLN A 537 -3.26 6.11 13.01
N GLY A 538 -3.60 5.10 12.19
CA GLY A 538 -4.55 4.06 12.58
C GLY A 538 -4.08 3.27 13.79
N PHE A 539 -2.77 2.98 13.90
CA PHE A 539 -2.20 2.37 15.10
C PHE A 539 -2.36 3.26 16.33
N VAL A 540 -2.04 4.55 16.25
CA VAL A 540 -2.16 5.46 17.41
C VAL A 540 -3.60 5.62 17.86
N VAL A 541 -4.55 5.73 16.93
CA VAL A 541 -5.99 5.74 17.24
C VAL A 541 -6.39 4.43 17.92
N TRP A 542 -6.02 3.29 17.34
CA TRP A 542 -6.38 1.98 17.87
C TRP A 542 -5.74 1.67 19.22
N GLN A 543 -4.51 2.13 19.47
CA GLN A 543 -3.81 1.91 20.73
C GLN A 543 -4.65 2.40 21.93
N SER A 544 -5.29 3.55 21.79
CA SER A 544 -6.19 4.08 22.83
C SER A 544 -7.39 3.16 23.09
N THR A 545 -7.99 2.60 22.04
CA THR A 545 -9.13 1.66 22.17
C THR A 545 -8.69 0.31 22.72
N LEU A 546 -7.50 -0.14 22.34
CA LEU A 546 -6.88 -1.37 22.79
C LEU A 546 -6.63 -1.31 24.31
N ASN A 547 -6.02 -0.22 24.79
CA ASN A 547 -5.79 0.02 26.22
C ASN A 547 -7.09 0.16 27.02
N ALA A 548 -8.20 0.56 26.39
CA ALA A 548 -9.53 0.60 26.98
C ALA A 548 -10.24 -0.77 27.02
N GLY A 549 -9.58 -1.85 26.57
CA GLY A 549 -10.14 -3.20 26.56
C GLY A 549 -11.02 -3.52 25.34
N ALA A 550 -10.92 -2.71 24.27
CA ALA A 550 -11.59 -2.93 23.00
C ALA A 550 -10.57 -3.30 21.91
N PRO A 551 -10.13 -4.57 21.83
CA PRO A 551 -9.05 -4.99 20.93
C PRO A 551 -9.45 -5.04 19.44
N GLY A 552 -10.75 -4.97 19.15
CA GLY A 552 -11.28 -5.00 17.80
C GLY A 552 -10.95 -3.74 16.97
N PRO A 553 -11.42 -3.69 15.72
CA PRO A 553 -11.32 -2.49 14.89
C PRO A 553 -12.08 -1.30 15.50
N PHE A 554 -11.61 -0.08 15.21
CA PHE A 554 -12.40 1.13 15.46
C PHE A 554 -13.29 1.46 14.26
N ALA A 555 -14.39 2.15 14.53
CA ALA A 555 -15.41 2.43 13.53
C ALA A 555 -15.03 3.59 12.60
N VAL A 556 -15.22 3.39 11.29
CA VAL A 556 -15.09 4.41 10.26
C VAL A 556 -16.35 4.37 9.39
N PRO A 557 -17.48 4.96 9.81
CA PRO A 557 -18.75 4.83 9.09
C PRO A 557 -18.83 5.69 7.81
N ASP A 558 -18.01 6.74 7.72
CA ASP A 558 -18.00 7.71 6.63
C ASP A 558 -16.59 8.29 6.39
N GLN A 559 -16.43 8.96 5.25
CA GLN A 559 -15.17 9.61 4.87
C GLN A 559 -14.75 10.71 5.85
N ALA A 560 -15.69 11.43 6.46
CA ALA A 560 -15.37 12.47 7.43
C ALA A 560 -14.69 11.89 8.68
N THR A 561 -15.15 10.74 9.15
CA THR A 561 -14.52 9.98 10.23
C THR A 561 -13.15 9.45 9.82
N ALA A 562 -13.00 9.00 8.57
CA ALA A 562 -11.71 8.58 8.05
C ALA A 562 -10.71 9.73 8.03
N THR A 563 -11.11 10.91 7.53
CA THR A 563 -10.30 12.14 7.59
C THR A 563 -9.90 12.47 9.02
N LYS A 564 -10.85 12.34 9.96
CA LYS A 564 -10.58 12.59 11.38
C LYS A 564 -9.49 11.68 11.96
N TYR A 565 -9.33 10.47 11.44
CA TYR A 565 -8.29 9.54 11.87
C TYR A 565 -7.05 9.53 10.97
N GLY A 566 -6.96 10.45 10.00
CA GLY A 566 -5.87 10.48 9.03
C GLY A 566 -5.86 9.25 8.10
N LEU A 567 -7.00 8.59 7.91
CA LEU A 567 -7.19 7.39 7.10
C LEU A 567 -7.74 7.72 5.70
N THR A 568 -7.22 8.79 5.10
CA THR A 568 -7.51 9.13 3.70
C THR A 568 -6.21 9.13 2.92
N ASP A 569 -6.29 8.96 1.61
CA ASP A 569 -5.11 9.03 0.74
C ASP A 569 -4.32 10.34 0.95
N ALA A 570 -4.99 11.46 1.23
CA ALA A 570 -4.29 12.72 1.47
C ALA A 570 -3.41 12.70 2.73
N LEU A 571 -3.82 11.96 3.78
CA LEU A 571 -3.26 12.10 5.13
C LEU A 571 -2.46 10.88 5.59
N VAL A 572 -2.80 9.69 5.11
CA VAL A 572 -2.26 8.42 5.62
C VAL A 572 -0.74 8.37 5.50
N GLN A 573 -0.10 7.78 6.50
CA GLN A 573 1.33 7.49 6.50
C GLN A 573 1.53 6.02 6.91
N PRO A 574 2.61 5.37 6.45
CA PRO A 574 2.96 4.04 6.91
C PRO A 574 3.46 4.08 8.37
N GLN A 575 3.92 2.96 8.91
CA GLN A 575 4.46 2.93 10.27
C GLN A 575 5.78 3.71 10.30
N THR A 576 5.78 4.84 11.01
CA THR A 576 6.97 5.71 11.13
C THR A 576 7.51 5.67 12.55
N CYS A 577 8.54 6.47 12.82
CA CYS A 577 9.10 6.64 14.15
C CYS A 577 8.01 7.01 15.17
N ALA A 578 7.07 7.91 14.81
CA ALA A 578 6.00 8.38 15.68
C ALA A 578 4.91 7.32 15.95
N THR A 579 4.87 6.26 15.14
CA THR A 579 4.02 5.09 15.38
C THR A 579 4.53 4.29 16.57
N CYS A 580 5.85 4.15 16.70
CA CYS A 580 6.47 3.36 17.76
C CYS A 580 6.80 4.18 19.01
N HIS A 581 7.25 5.41 18.80
CA HIS A 581 7.73 6.33 19.82
C HIS A 581 6.75 7.50 19.96
N ASP A 582 6.36 7.83 21.18
CA ASP A 582 5.62 9.07 21.45
C ASP A 582 6.60 10.18 21.84
N PRO A 583 6.87 11.17 20.97
CA PRO A 583 7.83 12.23 21.29
C PRO A 583 7.41 13.09 22.48
N HIS A 584 6.15 12.99 22.93
CA HIS A 584 5.62 13.74 24.08
C HIS A 584 5.62 12.93 25.37
N ASP A 585 5.84 11.62 25.35
CA ASP A 585 5.70 10.76 26.53
C ASP A 585 7.04 10.12 26.92
N ALA A 586 7.47 10.36 28.16
CA ALA A 586 8.68 9.80 28.75
C ALA A 586 8.40 8.62 29.69
N THR A 587 7.15 8.16 29.80
CA THR A 587 6.72 7.10 30.72
C THR A 587 7.49 5.81 30.50
N ASN A 588 7.71 5.44 29.23
CA ASN A 588 8.40 4.21 28.86
C ASN A 588 9.83 4.48 28.36
N PRO A 589 10.76 3.53 28.54
CA PRO A 589 12.10 3.58 27.95
C PRO A 589 12.05 3.86 26.45
N ALA A 590 12.98 4.69 25.96
CA ALA A 590 13.01 5.17 24.58
C ALA A 590 11.70 5.78 24.08
N GLN A 591 10.82 6.24 24.98
CA GLN A 591 9.52 6.82 24.65
C GLN A 591 8.59 5.86 23.89
N LEU A 592 8.72 4.55 24.10
CA LEU A 592 7.90 3.55 23.42
C LEU A 592 6.43 3.67 23.82
N ARG A 593 5.52 3.56 22.84
CA ARG A 593 4.08 3.59 23.09
C ARG A 593 3.58 2.39 23.90
N VAL A 594 4.20 1.23 23.70
CA VAL A 594 3.88 -0.03 24.40
C VAL A 594 5.18 -0.63 24.91
N PHE A 595 5.24 -0.95 26.20
CA PHE A 595 6.43 -1.52 26.84
C PHE A 595 6.03 -2.48 27.96
N GLY A 596 6.84 -3.53 28.15
CA GLY A 596 6.66 -4.51 29.21
C GLY A 596 5.65 -5.60 28.84
N HIS A 597 4.43 -5.22 28.50
CA HIS A 597 3.34 -6.13 28.13
C HIS A 597 2.41 -5.50 27.10
N THR A 598 1.60 -6.31 26.42
CA THR A 598 0.52 -5.82 25.56
C THR A 598 -0.78 -5.71 26.35
N ALA A 599 -1.76 -4.94 25.87
CA ALA A 599 -3.14 -5.20 26.26
C ALA A 599 -3.61 -6.56 25.70
N LEU A 600 -4.87 -6.93 25.95
CA LEU A 600 -5.51 -8.06 25.27
C LEU A 600 -5.47 -7.81 23.76
N LEU A 601 -4.81 -8.66 22.98
CA LEU A 601 -4.68 -8.51 21.54
C LEU A 601 -5.92 -9.02 20.80
N PRO A 602 -6.15 -8.62 19.53
CA PRO A 602 -7.20 -9.21 18.71
C PRO A 602 -6.98 -10.70 18.44
N SER A 603 -5.80 -11.26 18.72
CA SER A 603 -5.52 -12.70 18.70
C SER A 603 -6.05 -13.45 19.95
N GLY A 604 -6.66 -12.76 20.92
CA GLY A 604 -7.33 -13.38 22.06
C GLY A 604 -6.44 -13.64 23.29
N PHE A 605 -5.21 -13.14 23.30
CA PHE A 605 -4.29 -13.22 24.44
C PHE A 605 -3.52 -11.92 24.66
N GLN A 606 -3.04 -11.73 25.90
CA GLN A 606 -2.07 -10.70 26.26
C GLN A 606 -0.67 -11.32 26.28
N VAL A 607 0.35 -10.55 25.88
CA VAL A 607 1.75 -10.94 26.06
C VAL A 607 2.33 -10.22 27.26
N ASP A 608 2.79 -11.00 28.23
CA ASP A 608 3.40 -10.50 29.46
C ASP A 608 4.93 -10.59 29.41
N GLY A 609 5.62 -9.59 29.94
CA GLY A 609 7.08 -9.60 30.10
C GLY A 609 7.88 -9.50 28.80
N ALA A 610 7.26 -9.06 27.69
CA ALA A 610 7.92 -8.88 26.39
C ALA A 610 8.84 -7.65 26.31
N GLY A 611 8.81 -6.76 27.32
CA GLY A 611 9.64 -5.56 27.35
C GLY A 611 9.37 -4.67 26.14
N ALA A 612 10.41 -4.21 25.43
CA ALA A 612 10.28 -3.43 24.20
C ALA A 612 9.64 -4.23 23.04
N GLY A 613 9.70 -5.56 23.08
CA GLY A 613 9.05 -6.44 22.10
C GLY A 613 7.52 -6.43 22.14
N ALA A 614 6.93 -5.95 23.24
CA ALA A 614 5.47 -5.83 23.39
C ALA A 614 4.86 -4.94 22.28
N LEU A 615 5.56 -3.86 21.89
CA LEU A 615 5.13 -3.01 20.79
C LEU A 615 4.98 -3.79 19.48
N CYS A 616 5.97 -4.63 19.14
CA CYS A 616 5.95 -5.41 17.90
C CYS A 616 4.77 -6.40 17.88
N GLN A 617 4.56 -7.12 18.99
CA GLN A 617 3.51 -8.13 19.09
C GLN A 617 2.09 -7.54 19.08
N THR A 618 1.96 -6.23 19.31
CA THR A 618 0.68 -5.51 19.18
C THR A 618 0.14 -5.59 17.74
N CYS A 619 1.03 -5.56 16.73
CA CYS A 619 0.68 -5.67 15.33
C CYS A 619 0.97 -7.06 14.72
N HIS A 620 2.08 -7.69 15.13
CA HIS A 620 2.54 -8.98 14.61
C HIS A 620 1.87 -10.14 15.35
N ASN A 621 0.55 -10.22 15.19
CA ASN A 621 -0.27 -11.37 15.57
C ASN A 621 -1.33 -11.63 14.49
N THR A 622 -1.94 -12.82 14.50
CA THR A 622 -2.89 -13.26 13.47
C THR A 622 -4.24 -12.53 13.46
N ARG A 623 -4.48 -11.59 14.40
CA ARG A 623 -5.68 -10.73 14.52
C ARG A 623 -7.05 -11.42 14.63
N ASN A 624 -7.09 -12.75 14.61
CA ASN A 624 -8.30 -13.56 14.44
C ASN A 624 -8.59 -14.42 15.69
N GLY A 625 -8.54 -13.82 16.88
CA GLY A 625 -9.08 -14.38 18.13
C GLY A 625 -10.41 -13.70 18.44
N VAL A 626 -11.51 -14.43 18.33
CA VAL A 626 -12.86 -13.85 18.33
C VAL A 626 -13.16 -13.01 19.59
N ALA A 627 -13.58 -11.76 19.39
CA ALA A 627 -14.31 -10.96 20.37
C ALA A 627 -15.47 -10.20 19.67
N PRO A 628 -16.75 -10.55 19.91
CA PRO A 628 -17.85 -9.71 19.49
C PRO A 628 -18.11 -8.63 20.54
N THR A 629 -18.21 -7.40 20.04
CA THR A 629 -18.37 -6.14 20.79
C THR A 629 -19.81 -5.83 21.19
N THR A 630 -20.79 -6.68 20.86
CA THR A 630 -22.19 -6.50 21.29
C THR A 630 -22.89 -7.86 21.40
N GLY A 631 -23.29 -8.24 22.61
CA GLY A 631 -24.10 -9.43 22.86
C GLY A 631 -23.50 -10.38 23.89
N THR A 632 -24.26 -10.59 24.95
CA THR A 632 -24.05 -11.59 26.00
C THR A 632 -23.74 -12.99 25.44
N TYR A 633 -22.47 -13.38 25.46
CA TYR A 633 -22.09 -14.78 25.71
C TYR A 633 -22.02 -14.96 27.23
N ALA A 634 -23.18 -15.23 27.84
CA ALA A 634 -23.36 -15.33 29.29
C ALA A 634 -22.64 -16.52 29.95
N ASN A 635 -21.97 -17.37 29.17
CA ASN A 635 -21.40 -18.64 29.59
C ASN A 635 -19.87 -18.66 29.74
N CYS A 636 -19.19 -17.52 29.59
CA CYS A 636 -17.78 -17.42 29.99
C CYS A 636 -17.57 -16.49 31.21
N ALA A 637 -18.54 -15.71 31.70
CA ALA A 637 -18.29 -14.72 32.77
C ALA A 637 -17.74 -15.37 34.07
N GLY A 638 -16.49 -15.07 34.48
CA GLY A 638 -16.00 -15.41 35.83
C GLY A 638 -14.49 -15.59 36.04
N THR A 639 -13.71 -15.97 35.04
CA THR A 639 -12.25 -16.19 35.16
C THR A 639 -11.56 -15.77 33.87
N ALA A 640 -10.34 -15.22 33.96
CA ALA A 640 -9.56 -14.66 32.83
C ALA A 640 -9.63 -15.57 31.58
N LYS A 641 -10.18 -15.03 30.48
CA LYS A 641 -10.55 -15.79 29.28
C LYS A 641 -9.51 -15.56 28.19
N THR A 642 -8.72 -16.57 27.90
CA THR A 642 -7.90 -16.64 26.68
C THR A 642 -8.69 -17.38 25.62
N TYR A 643 -8.94 -16.73 24.48
CA TYR A 643 -9.61 -17.32 23.32
C TYR A 643 -8.53 -17.85 22.39
N LEU A 644 -8.30 -19.17 22.41
CA LEU A 644 -7.20 -19.81 21.71
C LEU A 644 -7.76 -20.87 20.77
N HIS A 645 -7.22 -21.00 19.57
CA HIS A 645 -7.55 -22.11 18.65
C HIS A 645 -6.99 -23.46 19.14
N GLU A 646 -6.93 -23.76 20.43
CA GLU A 646 -6.40 -25.00 20.99
C GLU A 646 -7.48 -26.09 21.14
N GLN A 647 -7.07 -27.35 21.30
CA GLN A 647 -8.01 -28.46 21.47
C GLN A 647 -8.59 -28.48 22.89
N GLY A 648 -9.91 -28.27 23.02
CA GLY A 648 -10.63 -28.38 24.31
C GLY A 648 -10.92 -27.06 25.02
N ASP A 649 -10.75 -25.90 24.37
CA ASP A 649 -11.06 -24.58 24.94
C ASP A 649 -12.59 -24.40 25.14
N PRO A 650 -13.07 -24.11 26.36
CA PRO A 650 -14.49 -23.89 26.65
C PRO A 650 -15.06 -22.58 26.09
N CYS A 651 -14.23 -21.61 25.68
CA CYS A 651 -14.64 -20.28 25.24
C CYS A 651 -14.35 -19.96 23.75
N GLY A 652 -13.63 -20.83 23.02
CA GLY A 652 -13.54 -20.74 21.56
C GLY A 652 -14.82 -21.24 20.88
N ASP A 653 -14.78 -21.41 19.56
CA ASP A 653 -15.81 -22.07 18.74
C ASP A 653 -16.08 -23.55 19.15
N HIS A 654 -15.62 -23.97 20.34
CA HIS A 654 -15.48 -25.33 20.86
C HIS A 654 -16.19 -25.59 22.18
N ALA A 655 -17.29 -24.88 22.46
CA ALA A 655 -18.42 -25.55 23.13
C ALA A 655 -18.96 -26.68 22.20
N ALA A 656 -18.19 -27.76 22.03
CA ALA A 656 -18.47 -28.90 21.16
C ALA A 656 -18.94 -28.56 19.72
N GLY A 657 -18.47 -27.43 19.14
CA GLY A 657 -18.93 -26.89 17.85
C GLY A 657 -17.86 -26.81 16.75
N PRO A 658 -18.26 -26.55 15.48
CA PRO A 658 -17.39 -26.44 14.29
C PRO A 658 -16.35 -25.31 14.37
N ALA A 659 -15.34 -25.28 13.49
CA ALA A 659 -14.71 -23.99 13.18
C ALA A 659 -15.81 -23.03 12.67
N SER A 660 -15.85 -21.79 13.15
CA SER A 660 -16.95 -20.87 12.76
C SER A 660 -16.87 -20.43 11.30
N SER A 661 -15.69 -20.53 10.67
CA SER A 661 -15.43 -20.07 9.30
C SER A 661 -14.30 -20.85 8.60
N TYR A 662 -14.04 -20.51 7.33
CA TYR A 662 -12.88 -20.97 6.55
C TYR A 662 -11.73 -19.96 6.58
N SER A 663 -11.71 -19.02 7.53
CA SER A 663 -10.67 -18.00 7.63
C SER A 663 -9.29 -18.65 7.76
N ALA A 664 -8.31 -18.11 7.06
CA ALA A 664 -6.91 -18.31 7.38
C ALA A 664 -6.52 -17.37 8.54
N PRO A 665 -5.48 -17.71 9.33
CA PRO A 665 -4.81 -16.70 10.14
C PRO A 665 -4.35 -15.55 9.25
N HIS A 666 -4.15 -14.36 9.82
CA HIS A 666 -3.43 -13.31 9.08
C HIS A 666 -1.96 -13.73 8.91
N SER A 667 -1.69 -14.48 7.85
CA SER A 667 -0.50 -15.32 7.70
C SER A 667 0.78 -14.53 7.88
N TYR A 668 0.90 -13.36 7.24
CA TYR A 668 2.11 -12.54 7.31
C TYR A 668 2.38 -11.87 8.67
N ALA A 669 1.50 -12.03 9.67
CA ALA A 669 1.63 -11.48 11.02
C ALA A 669 1.70 -12.56 12.12
N ALA A 670 1.80 -13.85 11.77
CA ALA A 670 1.71 -14.94 12.72
C ALA A 670 2.88 -15.08 13.72
N GLN A 671 3.91 -14.22 13.61
CA GLN A 671 5.16 -14.37 14.37
C GLN A 671 4.93 -14.31 15.88
N GLY A 672 4.06 -13.39 16.34
CA GLY A 672 3.71 -13.27 17.76
C GLY A 672 2.98 -14.50 18.29
N ASP A 673 2.03 -15.04 17.54
CA ASP A 673 1.31 -16.27 17.93
C ASP A 673 2.26 -17.46 18.04
N VAL A 674 3.14 -17.66 17.05
CA VAL A 674 4.12 -18.76 17.05
C VAL A 674 5.14 -18.59 18.18
N PHE A 675 5.67 -17.38 18.37
CA PHE A 675 6.59 -17.09 19.48
C PHE A 675 5.96 -17.40 20.84
N ASN A 676 4.70 -17.02 21.03
CA ASN A 676 3.96 -17.27 22.27
C ASN A 676 3.43 -18.72 22.38
N GLY A 677 3.52 -19.51 21.31
CA GLY A 677 2.98 -20.87 21.26
C GLY A 677 1.46 -20.89 21.39
N ARG A 678 0.79 -19.95 20.73
CA ARG A 678 -0.67 -19.74 20.83
C ARG A 678 -1.33 -19.84 19.47
N ASN A 679 -2.67 -19.88 19.51
CA ASN A 679 -3.53 -19.71 18.35
C ASN A 679 -3.36 -20.78 17.26
N ALA A 680 -3.14 -22.03 17.67
CA ALA A 680 -3.00 -23.18 16.78
C ALA A 680 -3.84 -24.36 17.29
N TYR A 681 -4.47 -25.09 16.35
CA TYR A 681 -5.20 -26.32 16.62
C TYR A 681 -4.26 -27.49 16.89
N PHE A 682 -4.73 -28.51 17.61
CA PHE A 682 -3.94 -29.73 17.86
C PHE A 682 -2.58 -29.49 18.56
N ALA A 683 -2.41 -28.34 19.23
CA ALA A 683 -1.16 -27.93 19.86
C ALA A 683 -0.88 -28.64 21.19
N GLY A 684 -1.91 -29.14 21.88
CA GLY A 684 -1.76 -29.77 23.20
C GLY A 684 -2.94 -29.53 24.13
N VAL A 685 -2.71 -29.68 25.43
CA VAL A 685 -3.71 -29.46 26.49
C VAL A 685 -3.83 -27.96 26.77
N VAL A 686 -5.07 -27.46 26.84
CA VAL A 686 -5.35 -26.05 27.13
C VAL A 686 -4.59 -25.56 28.36
N GLY A 687 -3.89 -24.42 28.21
CA GLY A 687 -3.20 -23.76 29.31
C GLY A 687 -1.77 -24.24 29.57
N THR A 688 -1.24 -25.23 28.83
CA THR A 688 0.20 -25.50 28.86
C THR A 688 0.95 -24.36 28.17
N PRO A 689 1.94 -23.73 28.83
CA PRO A 689 2.73 -22.68 28.20
C PRO A 689 3.62 -23.33 27.12
N HIS A 690 3.22 -23.17 25.87
CA HIS A 690 4.06 -23.49 24.71
C HIS A 690 4.99 -22.33 24.35
N LEU A 691 5.20 -21.38 25.27
CA LEU A 691 6.02 -20.19 25.06
C LEU A 691 7.43 -20.55 24.58
N SER A 692 7.93 -19.80 23.61
CA SER A 692 9.30 -19.95 23.15
C SER A 692 10.30 -19.86 24.30
N LYS A 693 11.31 -20.73 24.28
CA LYS A 693 12.45 -20.61 25.19
C LYS A 693 13.18 -19.28 25.05
N HIS A 694 13.12 -18.66 23.87
CA HIS A 694 13.71 -17.35 23.62
C HIS A 694 13.01 -16.23 24.40
N ALA A 695 11.78 -16.43 24.90
CA ALA A 695 11.12 -15.45 25.77
C ALA A 695 11.87 -15.18 27.09
N ASN A 696 12.83 -16.03 27.46
CA ASN A 696 13.73 -15.77 28.60
C ASN A 696 14.85 -14.77 28.27
N VAL A 697 15.01 -14.37 27.01
CA VAL A 697 15.93 -13.32 26.61
C VAL A 697 15.24 -11.99 26.83
N THR A 698 15.79 -11.14 27.70
CA THR A 698 15.28 -9.78 27.93
C THR A 698 15.11 -9.05 26.60
N ASP A 699 13.94 -8.44 26.39
CA ASP A 699 13.60 -7.73 25.15
C ASP A 699 13.78 -8.57 23.87
N THR A 700 13.52 -9.89 23.91
CA THR A 700 13.88 -10.86 22.86
C THR A 700 13.74 -10.34 21.42
N CYS A 701 12.58 -9.78 21.07
CA CYS A 701 12.32 -9.26 19.72
C CYS A 701 13.32 -8.16 19.35
N VAL A 702 13.52 -7.17 20.23
CA VAL A 702 14.45 -6.05 20.01
C VAL A 702 15.89 -6.53 20.14
N GLY A 703 16.18 -7.40 21.10
CA GLY A 703 17.50 -8.01 21.28
C GLY A 703 17.98 -8.71 20.01
N CYS A 704 17.14 -9.52 19.36
CA CYS A 704 17.51 -10.27 18.16
C CYS A 704 17.39 -9.44 16.87
N HIS A 705 16.26 -8.76 16.66
CA HIS A 705 15.95 -8.11 15.40
C HIS A 705 16.47 -6.67 15.30
N MET A 706 16.95 -6.08 16.40
CA MET A 706 17.55 -4.75 16.38
C MET A 706 18.97 -4.76 16.96
N GLN A 707 19.14 -5.04 18.26
CA GLN A 707 20.42 -4.86 18.95
C GLN A 707 21.51 -5.79 18.40
N ASN A 708 21.18 -7.07 18.22
CA ASN A 708 22.12 -8.06 17.71
C ASN A 708 22.03 -8.25 16.20
N ASN A 709 21.13 -7.53 15.52
CA ASN A 709 20.91 -7.75 14.10
C ASN A 709 22.13 -7.31 13.28
N PRO A 710 22.76 -8.22 12.50
CA PRO A 710 23.91 -7.88 11.66
C PRO A 710 23.56 -6.99 10.45
N THR A 711 22.28 -6.67 10.22
CA THR A 711 21.84 -5.64 9.27
C THR A 711 21.65 -4.25 9.91
N GLY A 712 21.70 -4.16 11.24
CA GLY A 712 21.58 -2.92 12.01
C GLY A 712 20.25 -2.74 12.75
N LEU A 713 20.20 -1.71 13.61
CA LEU A 713 19.02 -1.32 14.38
C LEU A 713 17.85 -0.96 13.45
N HIS A 714 16.59 -1.07 13.90
CA HIS A 714 15.36 -0.79 13.11
C HIS A 714 15.19 -1.58 11.80
N SER A 715 16.14 -2.43 11.43
CA SER A 715 16.00 -3.42 10.37
C SER A 715 15.38 -4.67 10.99
N PHE A 716 14.06 -4.79 11.03
CA PHE A 716 13.41 -5.94 11.69
C PHE A 716 13.61 -7.26 10.93
N ARG A 717 13.94 -7.18 9.64
CA ARG A 717 14.27 -8.33 8.82
C ARG A 717 15.74 -8.66 8.97
N ILE A 718 16.02 -9.93 9.27
CA ILE A 718 17.38 -10.46 9.25
C ILE A 718 17.65 -11.01 7.85
N ASP A 719 18.79 -10.64 7.26
CA ASP A 719 19.26 -11.23 6.01
C ASP A 719 19.50 -12.75 6.23
N PRO A 720 18.87 -13.64 5.44
CA PRO A 720 19.09 -15.07 5.53
C PRO A 720 20.57 -15.46 5.52
N ALA A 721 21.41 -14.75 4.74
CA ALA A 721 22.84 -15.03 4.67
C ALA A 721 23.59 -14.73 5.99
N LYS A 722 23.02 -13.88 6.86
CA LYS A 722 23.63 -13.47 8.13
C LYS A 722 22.95 -14.09 9.36
N LYS A 723 21.96 -14.97 9.17
CA LYS A 723 21.22 -15.61 10.26
C LYS A 723 22.13 -16.40 11.21
N GLY A 724 23.11 -17.12 10.66
CA GLY A 724 24.10 -17.86 11.45
C GLY A 724 24.96 -16.97 12.36
N GLU A 725 25.31 -15.76 11.90
CA GLU A 725 26.04 -14.77 12.72
C GLU A 725 25.20 -14.35 13.93
N LEU A 726 23.90 -14.10 13.73
CA LEU A 726 22.99 -13.74 14.82
C LEU A 726 22.86 -14.87 15.85
N CYS A 727 22.56 -16.09 15.39
CA CYS A 727 22.41 -17.24 16.29
C CYS A 727 23.71 -17.57 17.03
N GLY A 728 24.86 -17.38 16.38
CA GLY A 728 26.15 -17.73 16.95
C GLY A 728 26.59 -16.88 18.15
N LYS A 729 26.00 -15.68 18.32
CA LYS A 729 26.22 -14.83 19.50
C LYS A 729 25.82 -15.49 20.82
N CYS A 730 24.84 -16.40 20.80
CA CYS A 730 24.36 -17.10 21.99
C CYS A 730 24.60 -18.62 21.93
N HIS A 731 24.54 -19.21 20.74
CA HIS A 731 24.53 -20.67 20.57
C HIS A 731 25.78 -21.24 19.87
N GLY A 732 26.84 -20.45 19.66
CA GLY A 732 28.07 -20.91 19.02
C GLY A 732 27.88 -21.24 17.53
N SER A 733 28.13 -22.48 17.12
CA SER A 733 28.02 -22.88 15.70
C SER A 733 26.62 -23.36 15.28
N THR A 734 25.57 -22.92 15.97
CA THR A 734 24.20 -23.42 15.71
C THR A 734 23.67 -22.95 14.36
N ASP A 735 23.15 -23.90 13.57
CA ASP A 735 22.63 -23.67 12.23
C ASP A 735 21.10 -23.49 12.22
N GLY A 736 20.67 -22.22 12.12
CA GLY A 736 19.26 -21.87 11.98
C GLY A 736 18.63 -22.24 10.62
N GLU A 737 19.42 -22.71 9.64
CA GLU A 737 18.91 -23.23 8.36
C GLU A 737 18.52 -24.70 8.46
N GLY A 738 19.25 -25.51 9.24
CA GLY A 738 18.89 -26.91 9.50
C GLY A 738 17.49 -27.06 10.12
N LEU A 739 17.16 -26.22 11.11
CA LEU A 739 15.82 -26.20 11.71
C LEU A 739 14.74 -25.79 10.70
N LYS A 740 15.03 -24.78 9.89
CA LYS A 740 14.10 -24.31 8.87
C LYS A 740 13.81 -25.42 7.86
N ALA A 741 14.83 -26.15 7.41
CA ALA A 741 14.66 -27.26 6.48
C ALA A 741 13.77 -28.37 7.05
N GLU A 742 13.90 -28.68 8.35
CA GLU A 742 13.02 -29.64 9.02
C GLU A 742 11.55 -29.17 9.02
N VAL A 743 11.30 -27.90 9.36
CA VAL A 743 9.94 -27.35 9.38
C VAL A 743 9.36 -27.24 7.96
N GLU A 744 10.16 -26.86 6.96
CA GLU A 744 9.75 -26.83 5.56
C GLU A 744 9.35 -28.22 5.05
N ASP A 745 10.10 -29.27 5.40
CA ASP A 745 9.74 -30.65 5.07
C ASP A 745 8.42 -31.06 5.74
N LEU A 746 8.25 -30.77 7.03
CA LEU A 746 7.01 -31.03 7.76
C LEU A 746 5.81 -30.27 7.19
N LEU A 747 5.97 -29.02 6.78
CA LEU A 747 4.92 -28.25 6.10
C LEU A 747 4.58 -28.84 4.73
N GLY A 748 5.58 -29.36 4.00
CA GLY A 748 5.38 -30.11 2.76
C GLY A 748 4.56 -31.39 2.99
N GLN A 749 4.89 -32.16 4.02
CA GLN A 749 4.14 -33.35 4.42
C GLN A 749 2.69 -33.00 4.83
N LEU A 750 2.51 -31.94 5.62
CA LEU A 750 1.19 -31.46 6.02
C LEU A 750 0.35 -31.04 4.82
N THR A 751 0.93 -30.30 3.87
CA THR A 751 0.26 -29.89 2.63
C THR A 751 -0.17 -31.09 1.81
N ALA A 752 0.71 -32.09 1.65
CA ALA A 752 0.40 -33.31 0.92
C ALA A 752 -0.74 -34.10 1.60
N LYS A 753 -0.72 -34.19 2.94
CA LYS A 753 -1.77 -34.86 3.72
C LYS A 753 -3.12 -34.13 3.62
N ILE A 754 -3.13 -32.80 3.72
CA ILE A 754 -4.33 -31.98 3.52
C ILE A 754 -4.87 -32.15 2.09
N GLY A 755 -3.99 -32.04 1.08
CA GLY A 755 -4.35 -32.23 -0.32
C GLY A 755 -4.96 -33.59 -0.61
N GLY A 756 -4.36 -34.67 -0.06
CA GLY A 756 -4.90 -36.02 -0.15
C GLY A 756 -6.27 -36.18 0.54
N ALA A 757 -6.43 -35.60 1.73
CA ALA A 757 -7.69 -35.63 2.46
C ALA A 757 -8.80 -34.88 1.70
N VAL A 758 -8.51 -33.72 1.12
CA VAL A 758 -9.45 -32.98 0.26
C VAL A 758 -9.77 -33.80 -1.00
N GLN A 759 -8.75 -34.33 -1.68
CA GLN A 759 -8.94 -35.13 -2.89
C GLN A 759 -9.82 -36.36 -2.65
N SER A 760 -9.72 -37.00 -1.49
CA SER A 760 -10.56 -38.15 -1.11
C SER A 760 -12.05 -37.82 -0.99
N LYS A 761 -12.40 -36.54 -0.82
CA LYS A 761 -13.79 -36.05 -0.71
C LYS A 761 -14.37 -35.62 -2.05
N ILE A 762 -13.54 -35.40 -3.07
CA ILE A 762 -13.99 -35.00 -4.41
C ILE A 762 -14.60 -36.21 -5.11
N VAL A 763 -15.77 -36.01 -5.69
CA VAL A 763 -16.56 -36.97 -6.49
C VAL A 763 -16.83 -36.42 -7.89
N ALA A 764 -17.36 -37.25 -8.81
CA ALA A 764 -17.46 -36.94 -10.24
C ALA A 764 -18.18 -35.61 -10.59
N ASP A 765 -19.08 -35.13 -9.73
CA ASP A 765 -19.87 -33.89 -9.91
C ASP A 765 -19.49 -32.79 -8.91
N SER A 766 -18.37 -32.95 -8.20
CA SER A 766 -17.87 -31.89 -7.32
C SER A 766 -17.56 -30.64 -8.12
N TYR A 767 -17.82 -29.47 -7.54
CA TYR A 767 -17.57 -28.22 -8.22
C TYR A 767 -17.01 -27.14 -7.30
N VAL A 768 -16.37 -26.14 -7.91
CA VAL A 768 -15.77 -24.99 -7.21
C VAL A 768 -16.14 -23.68 -7.89
N ILE A 769 -16.08 -22.61 -7.09
CA ILE A 769 -15.96 -21.25 -7.62
C ILE A 769 -14.47 -20.93 -7.62
N ALA A 770 -13.89 -20.84 -8.82
CA ALA A 770 -12.49 -20.51 -8.97
C ALA A 770 -12.28 -19.01 -8.81
N TRP A 771 -11.13 -18.63 -8.27
CA TRP A 771 -10.63 -17.27 -8.19
C TRP A 771 -9.41 -17.13 -9.11
N ASP A 772 -9.30 -15.97 -9.74
CA ASP A 772 -8.17 -15.60 -10.56
C ASP A 772 -7.37 -14.50 -9.87
N GLU A 773 -6.14 -14.82 -9.46
CA GLU A 773 -5.26 -13.93 -8.71
C GLU A 773 -4.85 -12.66 -9.47
N VAL A 774 -4.90 -12.70 -10.80
CA VAL A 774 -4.41 -11.60 -11.65
C VAL A 774 -5.48 -10.55 -11.86
N THR A 775 -6.71 -10.98 -12.15
CA THR A 775 -7.85 -10.09 -12.43
C THR A 775 -8.69 -9.78 -11.19
N ASP A 776 -8.44 -10.49 -10.09
CA ASP A 776 -9.26 -10.53 -8.88
C ASP A 776 -10.73 -10.87 -9.18
N CYS A 777 -10.92 -11.88 -10.02
CA CYS A 777 -12.23 -12.29 -10.51
C CYS A 777 -12.55 -13.73 -10.14
N TYR A 778 -13.83 -14.08 -10.24
CA TYR A 778 -14.33 -15.40 -9.90
C TYR A 778 -15.00 -16.08 -11.09
N SER A 779 -14.96 -17.41 -11.14
CA SER A 779 -15.61 -18.18 -12.20
C SER A 779 -17.13 -18.00 -12.22
N SER A 780 -17.68 -17.63 -11.06
CA SER A 780 -19.05 -17.17 -10.89
C SER A 780 -19.13 -16.22 -9.70
N VAL A 781 -20.09 -15.30 -9.72
CA VAL A 781 -20.46 -14.49 -8.56
C VAL A 781 -21.91 -14.76 -8.22
N VAL A 782 -22.21 -15.08 -6.96
CA VAL A 782 -23.56 -15.41 -6.53
C VAL A 782 -24.32 -14.11 -6.26
N THR A 783 -25.17 -13.71 -7.19
CA THR A 783 -26.31 -12.82 -6.91
C THR A 783 -27.58 -13.67 -6.79
N SER A 784 -28.51 -13.26 -5.92
CA SER A 784 -29.77 -14.00 -5.72
C SER A 784 -30.48 -14.26 -7.05
N GLY A 785 -30.65 -15.53 -7.44
CA GLY A 785 -31.48 -15.94 -8.57
C GLY A 785 -30.78 -16.43 -9.85
N THR A 786 -29.44 -16.47 -9.92
CA THR A 786 -28.71 -16.99 -11.10
C THR A 786 -27.96 -18.28 -10.75
N ALA A 787 -28.06 -19.33 -11.58
CA ALA A 787 -27.29 -20.56 -11.39
C ALA A 787 -25.79 -20.28 -11.59
N PRO A 788 -24.91 -20.63 -10.63
CA PRO A 788 -23.50 -20.28 -10.73
C PRO A 788 -22.78 -21.10 -11.82
N SER A 789 -21.93 -20.42 -12.60
CA SER A 789 -20.98 -21.03 -13.54
C SER A 789 -19.83 -21.69 -12.77
N ASN A 790 -20.14 -22.82 -12.14
CA ASN A 790 -19.20 -23.58 -11.34
C ASN A 790 -18.25 -24.40 -12.23
N ILE A 791 -16.99 -24.53 -11.81
CA ILE A 791 -16.05 -25.46 -12.46
C ILE A 791 -16.24 -26.84 -11.85
N VAL A 792 -16.62 -27.82 -12.68
CA VAL A 792 -16.68 -29.23 -12.26
C VAL A 792 -15.26 -29.78 -12.16
N ILE A 793 -14.94 -30.37 -11.02
CA ILE A 793 -13.63 -30.96 -10.73
C ILE A 793 -13.81 -32.48 -10.60
N SER A 794 -13.25 -33.21 -11.56
CA SER A 794 -13.23 -34.68 -11.53
C SER A 794 -11.98 -35.20 -10.81
N PRO A 795 -12.10 -36.19 -9.91
CA PRO A 795 -10.96 -36.83 -9.26
C PRO A 795 -9.89 -37.36 -10.23
N ALA A 796 -10.32 -37.84 -11.42
CA ALA A 796 -9.41 -38.38 -12.43
C ALA A 796 -8.50 -37.31 -13.03
N ASN A 797 -8.97 -36.05 -13.10
CA ASN A 797 -8.25 -34.93 -13.70
C ASN A 797 -7.35 -34.18 -12.70
N ILE A 798 -7.40 -34.52 -11.41
CA ILE A 798 -6.53 -33.89 -10.40
C ILE A 798 -5.13 -34.50 -10.47
N ALA A 799 -4.12 -33.64 -10.65
CA ALA A 799 -2.71 -34.00 -10.54
C ALA A 799 -2.22 -33.88 -9.10
N SER A 800 -2.52 -32.77 -8.44
CA SER A 800 -2.21 -32.55 -7.01
C SER A 800 -3.06 -31.41 -6.45
N ILE A 801 -3.20 -31.36 -5.12
CA ILE A 801 -3.83 -30.26 -4.41
C ILE A 801 -2.82 -29.71 -3.40
N THR A 802 -2.59 -28.39 -3.44
CA THR A 802 -1.80 -27.68 -2.42
C THR A 802 -2.64 -26.55 -1.82
N LEU A 803 -2.13 -25.90 -0.78
CA LEU A 803 -2.80 -24.80 -0.10
C LEU A 803 -2.37 -23.44 -0.65
N VAL A 804 -3.26 -22.46 -0.50
CA VAL A 804 -3.02 -21.03 -0.79
C VAL A 804 -4.02 -20.19 0.00
N GLU A 805 -3.62 -19.02 0.47
CA GLU A 805 -4.56 -18.08 1.09
C GLU A 805 -5.31 -17.28 0.00
N VAL A 806 -6.63 -17.19 0.10
CA VAL A 806 -7.47 -16.40 -0.82
C VAL A 806 -8.33 -15.43 0.00
N HIS A 807 -7.93 -14.16 0.02
CA HIS A 807 -8.61 -13.08 0.75
C HIS A 807 -8.85 -13.39 2.24
N GLY A 808 -7.80 -13.82 2.96
CA GLY A 808 -7.93 -14.17 4.38
C GLY A 808 -8.70 -15.46 4.64
N GLN A 809 -8.92 -16.29 3.62
CA GLN A 809 -9.51 -17.62 3.76
C GLN A 809 -8.54 -18.71 3.33
N ALA A 810 -8.65 -19.88 3.97
CA ALA A 810 -8.00 -21.08 3.52
C ALA A 810 -8.50 -21.43 2.11
N GLY A 811 -7.58 -21.54 1.18
CA GLY A 811 -7.84 -21.89 -0.21
C GLY A 811 -6.97 -23.04 -0.70
N LEU A 812 -7.24 -23.45 -1.92
CA LEU A 812 -6.68 -24.61 -2.59
C LEU A 812 -6.14 -24.20 -3.96
N ASN A 813 -4.95 -24.68 -4.28
CA ASN A 813 -4.46 -24.78 -5.64
C ASN A 813 -4.71 -26.21 -6.13
N ILE A 814 -5.71 -26.39 -6.99
CA ILE A 814 -6.03 -27.68 -7.60
C ILE A 814 -5.32 -27.75 -8.95
N ASN A 815 -4.18 -28.44 -8.98
CA ASN A 815 -3.41 -28.65 -10.21
C ASN A 815 -4.08 -29.76 -11.02
N LEU A 816 -4.38 -29.48 -12.29
CA LEU A 816 -5.07 -30.40 -13.17
C LEU A 816 -4.11 -31.07 -14.16
N LYS A 817 -4.41 -32.32 -14.55
CA LYS A 817 -3.70 -33.04 -15.62
C LYS A 817 -4.04 -32.47 -16.99
N THR A 818 -5.27 -32.01 -17.15
CA THR A 818 -5.79 -31.36 -18.36
C THR A 818 -6.53 -30.09 -17.94
N ALA A 819 -6.19 -28.96 -18.57
CA ALA A 819 -6.77 -27.67 -18.25
C ALA A 819 -8.29 -27.65 -18.52
N VAL A 820 -9.03 -26.91 -17.69
CA VAL A 820 -10.40 -26.53 -18.01
C VAL A 820 -10.35 -25.30 -18.89
N THR A 821 -10.94 -25.37 -20.08
CA THR A 821 -10.87 -24.31 -21.08
C THR A 821 -12.05 -23.35 -20.98
N ALA A 822 -11.83 -22.08 -21.35
CA ALA A 822 -12.84 -21.04 -21.48
C ALA A 822 -13.69 -20.82 -20.20
N VAL A 823 -13.07 -20.84 -19.02
CA VAL A 823 -13.75 -20.59 -17.74
C VAL A 823 -14.20 -19.13 -17.67
N PRO A 824 -15.51 -18.81 -17.60
CA PRO A 824 -15.97 -17.42 -17.51
C PRO A 824 -15.48 -16.74 -16.24
N LEU A 825 -15.03 -15.49 -16.31
CA LEU A 825 -14.57 -14.71 -15.15
C LEU A 825 -15.44 -13.46 -14.95
N LYS A 826 -15.89 -13.27 -13.70
CA LYS A 826 -16.82 -12.21 -13.29
C LYS A 826 -16.41 -11.60 -11.96
N LYS A 827 -16.75 -10.34 -11.75
CA LYS A 827 -16.63 -9.66 -10.45
C LYS A 827 -17.84 -8.77 -10.18
N VAL A 828 -18.05 -8.41 -8.92
CA VAL A 828 -19.03 -7.39 -8.54
C VAL A 828 -18.31 -6.06 -8.44
N SER A 829 -18.74 -5.07 -9.22
CA SER A 829 -18.20 -3.71 -9.21
C SER A 829 -19.35 -2.72 -9.09
N GLY A 830 -19.33 -1.87 -8.04
CA GLY A 830 -20.40 -0.90 -7.79
C GLY A 830 -21.79 -1.54 -7.61
N GLY A 831 -21.85 -2.79 -7.13
CA GLY A 831 -23.10 -3.56 -6.98
C GLY A 831 -23.58 -4.26 -8.26
N ALA A 832 -22.91 -4.09 -9.41
CA ALA A 832 -23.22 -4.78 -10.66
C ALA A 832 -22.26 -5.95 -10.93
N VAL A 833 -22.77 -7.05 -11.48
CA VAL A 833 -21.93 -8.15 -11.98
C VAL A 833 -21.37 -7.73 -13.34
N VAL A 834 -20.04 -7.65 -13.43
CA VAL A 834 -19.32 -7.31 -14.67
C VAL A 834 -18.44 -8.49 -15.10
N ASN A 835 -18.34 -8.72 -16.40
CA ASN A 835 -17.36 -9.65 -16.94
C ASN A 835 -15.96 -9.06 -16.75
N CYS A 836 -15.02 -9.92 -16.43
CA CYS A 836 -13.63 -9.52 -16.32
C CYS A 836 -12.98 -9.45 -17.70
N THR A 837 -11.76 -8.90 -17.76
CA THR A 837 -10.96 -8.89 -18.98
C THR A 837 -9.66 -9.61 -18.65
N PRO A 838 -9.45 -10.82 -19.18
CA PRO A 838 -10.29 -11.53 -20.14
C PRO A 838 -11.59 -12.06 -19.53
N ALA A 839 -12.63 -12.18 -20.36
CA ALA A 839 -13.94 -12.66 -19.93
C ALA A 839 -13.96 -14.16 -19.66
N THR A 840 -12.98 -14.89 -20.20
CA THR A 840 -12.76 -16.32 -19.96
C THR A 840 -11.27 -16.62 -19.80
N LYS A 841 -10.92 -17.67 -19.05
CA LYS A 841 -9.53 -18.11 -18.89
C LYS A 841 -9.41 -19.64 -18.91
N ASP A 842 -8.36 -20.15 -19.55
CA ASP A 842 -7.99 -21.56 -19.43
C ASP A 842 -7.24 -21.78 -18.11
N MET A 843 -7.67 -22.78 -17.34
CA MET A 843 -7.16 -23.04 -16.00
C MET A 843 -6.51 -24.42 -15.92
N SER A 844 -5.18 -24.46 -15.91
CA SER A 844 -4.40 -25.65 -15.54
C SER A 844 -4.23 -25.79 -14.02
N VAL A 845 -4.39 -24.68 -13.30
CA VAL A 845 -4.49 -24.62 -11.84
C VAL A 845 -5.79 -23.89 -11.50
N VAL A 846 -6.67 -24.57 -10.80
CA VAL A 846 -7.90 -23.97 -10.29
C VAL A 846 -7.64 -23.52 -8.86
N VAL A 847 -7.60 -22.20 -8.65
CA VAL A 847 -7.45 -21.59 -7.34
C VAL A 847 -8.83 -21.37 -6.75
N ALA A 848 -9.10 -21.80 -5.52
CA ALA A 848 -10.44 -21.66 -4.93
C ALA A 848 -10.39 -21.57 -3.41
N GLN A 849 -11.33 -20.84 -2.81
CA GLN A 849 -11.54 -20.92 -1.36
C GLN A 849 -12.02 -22.33 -0.97
N LEU A 850 -11.54 -22.85 0.16
CA LEU A 850 -11.92 -24.19 0.64
C LEU A 850 -13.44 -24.33 0.82
N GLY A 851 -14.11 -23.25 1.27
CA GLY A 851 -15.56 -23.20 1.42
C GLY A 851 -16.35 -23.13 0.11
N SER A 852 -15.68 -22.91 -1.03
CA SER A 852 -16.32 -22.91 -2.35
C SER A 852 -16.40 -24.31 -2.99
N LEU A 853 -15.76 -25.31 -2.40
CA LEU A 853 -15.80 -26.70 -2.85
C LEU A 853 -17.12 -27.38 -2.41
N LYS A 854 -17.96 -27.74 -3.38
CA LYS A 854 -19.32 -28.25 -3.16
C LYS A 854 -19.57 -29.60 -3.81
N ASP A 855 -20.52 -30.34 -3.25
CA ASP A 855 -21.06 -31.56 -3.85
C ASP A 855 -22.12 -31.21 -4.90
N GLY A 856 -21.99 -31.75 -6.11
CA GLY A 856 -22.97 -31.62 -7.19
C GLY A 856 -24.12 -32.64 -7.12
N ASN A 857 -24.00 -33.70 -6.31
CA ASN A 857 -24.94 -34.83 -6.32
C ASN A 857 -26.19 -34.63 -5.44
N THR A 858 -26.16 -33.74 -4.46
CA THR A 858 -27.21 -33.66 -3.43
C THR A 858 -28.35 -32.68 -3.73
N GLY A 859 -28.32 -31.96 -4.86
CA GLY A 859 -29.31 -30.92 -5.19
C GLY A 859 -29.29 -29.68 -4.28
N ALA A 860 -28.70 -29.78 -3.09
CA ALA A 860 -28.31 -28.69 -2.20
C ALA A 860 -26.79 -28.45 -2.30
N ALA A 861 -26.36 -27.19 -2.35
CA ALA A 861 -24.95 -26.78 -2.40
C ALA A 861 -24.23 -27.04 -1.06
N LEU A 862 -24.07 -28.31 -0.68
CA LEU A 862 -23.37 -28.73 0.53
C LEU A 862 -21.85 -28.55 0.36
N ASN A 863 -21.17 -28.02 1.37
CA ASN A 863 -19.71 -27.95 1.38
C ASN A 863 -19.14 -29.36 1.52
N LEU A 864 -18.24 -29.76 0.62
CA LEU A 864 -17.55 -31.06 0.71
C LEU A 864 -16.61 -31.12 1.91
N VAL A 865 -16.03 -29.98 2.28
CA VAL A 865 -15.28 -29.80 3.51
C VAL A 865 -16.16 -28.98 4.43
N SER A 866 -16.84 -29.61 5.39
CA SER A 866 -17.64 -28.89 6.38
C SER A 866 -16.72 -28.02 7.25
N LYS A 867 -17.27 -26.98 7.87
CA LYS A 867 -16.48 -26.18 8.83
C LYS A 867 -16.07 -26.98 10.08
N THR A 868 -16.70 -28.12 10.35
CA THR A 868 -16.30 -29.04 11.42
C THR A 868 -15.12 -29.93 11.04
N ASP A 869 -14.77 -29.99 9.75
CA ASP A 869 -13.79 -30.93 9.24
C ASP A 869 -12.38 -30.60 9.77
N PRO A 870 -11.61 -31.61 10.24
CA PRO A 870 -10.22 -31.42 10.64
C PRO A 870 -9.35 -30.72 9.58
N ILE A 871 -9.71 -30.85 8.29
CA ILE A 871 -9.05 -30.14 7.18
C ILE A 871 -9.03 -28.62 7.41
N VAL A 872 -10.11 -28.01 7.91
CA VAL A 872 -10.17 -26.55 8.12
C VAL A 872 -9.18 -26.11 9.19
N LYS A 873 -9.10 -26.87 10.29
CA LYS A 873 -8.16 -26.64 11.40
C LYS A 873 -6.71 -26.89 10.96
N ALA A 874 -6.49 -27.91 10.15
CA ALA A 874 -5.17 -28.21 9.60
C ALA A 874 -4.69 -27.13 8.64
N SER A 875 -5.58 -26.60 7.79
CA SER A 875 -5.27 -25.46 6.93
C SER A 875 -4.95 -24.21 7.73
N TRP A 876 -5.67 -23.92 8.82
CA TRP A 876 -5.33 -22.83 9.73
C TRP A 876 -3.88 -22.96 10.25
N ASN A 877 -3.52 -24.13 10.76
CA ASN A 877 -2.16 -24.38 11.26
C ASN A 877 -1.11 -24.26 10.18
N TYR A 878 -1.38 -24.74 8.96
CA TYR A 878 -0.47 -24.58 7.83
C TYR A 878 -0.14 -23.10 7.60
N PHE A 879 -1.16 -22.25 7.44
CA PHE A 879 -0.96 -20.82 7.18
C PHE A 879 -0.37 -20.08 8.39
N LEU A 880 -0.63 -20.52 9.62
CA LEU A 880 -0.01 -19.96 10.82
C LEU A 880 1.51 -20.15 10.78
N PHE A 881 1.96 -21.37 10.48
CA PHE A 881 3.39 -21.71 10.51
C PHE A 881 4.15 -21.31 9.24
N GLU A 882 3.49 -21.35 8.08
CA GLU A 882 4.02 -20.74 6.85
C GLU A 882 4.17 -19.23 7.03
N GLY A 883 3.15 -18.59 7.61
CA GLY A 883 3.07 -17.17 7.84
C GLY A 883 4.07 -16.60 8.87
N ASP A 884 4.55 -17.44 9.80
CA ASP A 884 5.63 -17.10 10.71
C ASP A 884 6.90 -16.63 9.99
N ALA A 885 7.15 -17.13 8.76
CA ALA A 885 8.29 -16.82 7.90
C ALA A 885 9.69 -17.11 8.50
N SER A 886 9.78 -17.34 9.82
CA SER A 886 10.98 -17.83 10.51
C SER A 886 11.13 -19.35 10.35
N PHE A 887 10.07 -20.03 9.91
CA PHE A 887 9.96 -21.48 9.77
C PHE A 887 10.33 -22.19 11.08
N GLY A 888 9.69 -21.76 12.17
CA GLY A 888 9.84 -22.37 13.49
C GLY A 888 11.04 -21.92 14.29
N VAL A 889 11.90 -21.02 13.80
CA VAL A 889 12.99 -20.44 14.61
C VAL A 889 12.46 -19.73 15.85
N HIS A 890 11.33 -19.04 15.75
CA HIS A 890 10.70 -18.40 16.90
C HIS A 890 10.31 -19.41 17.97
N ASN A 891 9.84 -20.62 17.60
CA ASN A 891 9.40 -21.63 18.57
C ASN A 891 9.45 -23.07 18.02
N PRO A 892 10.64 -23.68 17.97
CA PRO A 892 10.87 -24.91 17.21
C PRO A 892 10.02 -26.09 17.71
N SER A 893 9.97 -26.25 19.04
CA SER A 893 9.26 -27.35 19.68
C SER A 893 7.76 -27.26 19.48
N PHE A 894 7.18 -26.06 19.58
CA PHE A 894 5.74 -25.86 19.37
C PHE A 894 5.36 -26.12 17.92
N VAL A 895 6.12 -25.60 16.96
CA VAL A 895 5.82 -25.74 15.53
C VAL A 895 5.90 -27.21 15.11
N THR A 896 7.01 -27.88 15.40
CA THR A 896 7.22 -29.28 15.02
C THR A 896 6.18 -30.22 15.66
N SER A 897 5.90 -30.07 16.96
CA SER A 897 4.89 -30.89 17.63
C SER A 897 3.48 -30.65 17.10
N THR A 898 3.13 -29.39 16.83
CA THR A 898 1.78 -29.04 16.37
C THR A 898 1.55 -29.50 14.94
N ILE A 899 2.54 -29.35 14.05
CA ILE A 899 2.43 -29.89 12.68
C ILE A 899 2.27 -31.41 12.73
N TRP A 900 3.08 -32.12 13.53
CA TRP A 900 2.98 -33.57 13.64
C TRP A 900 1.60 -34.01 14.16
N ASN A 901 1.09 -33.40 15.23
CA ASN A 901 -0.26 -33.67 15.74
C ASN A 901 -1.34 -33.37 14.70
N THR A 902 -1.17 -32.30 13.92
CA THR A 902 -2.10 -31.93 12.84
C THR A 902 -2.13 -32.99 11.75
N ILE A 903 -0.97 -33.51 11.34
CA ILE A 903 -0.87 -34.61 10.36
C ILE A 903 -1.59 -35.86 10.88
N GLN A 904 -1.42 -36.21 12.16
CA GLN A 904 -2.07 -37.37 12.78
C GLN A 904 -3.59 -37.21 12.91
N ALA A 905 -4.09 -35.97 13.00
CA ALA A 905 -5.53 -35.67 13.10
C ALA A 905 -6.25 -35.75 11.75
N LEU A 906 -5.52 -35.82 10.63
CA LEU A 906 -6.08 -35.93 9.28
C LEU A 906 -6.26 -37.40 8.86
N PRO A 907 -7.35 -37.71 8.13
CA PRO A 907 -7.64 -39.06 7.65
C PRO A 907 -6.59 -39.62 6.70
#